data_AF-A0A957B6X4-F1
#
_entry.id   AF-A0A957B6X4-F1
#
_cell.length_a   1.000
_cell.length_b   1.000
_cell.length_c   1.000
_cell.angle_alpha   90.00
_cell.angle_beta   90.00
_cell.angle_gamma   90.00
#
_symmetry.space_group_name_H-M   'P 1'
#
loop_
_entity.id
_entity.type
_entity.pdbx_description
1 polymer ?
#
loop_
_entity_poly.entity_id
_entity_poly.type
_entity_poly.pdbx_seq_one_letter_code
_entity_poly.pdbx_strand_id
1 'polypeptide(L)'
;MPDLKQRIDSLRERLSFASPDQMADIERDARDLLGDAKNTEYEADVQALFNRLAQSNNPNAAEIEDSPALRGLLRRARIRIEMAGDQEDIDEALDILGEALSMAPNNNEIISMMEQAAEKNAHASRRVNDMFKRYGVNRTLPSPTDVARPRTRSTDEFPQPAVPGQEAPRPTEAAAYAYNDDDDLMSQLSETYYAGDYQQTIDIANRILNADSGNLSAQEYRQKAEDNLIRGIVPDHRIPFDARVSYNRANSLVRAGNYDEAARLYREARDIAEESGILSWKDVEQALLDIQDLALARELLDEGDRLIQADNWQEAVRKYEGALRVVPNDPLAEERLDNARRIQQDADQVAMRLNMLSGTMQEQIEQLQNARSTLARARQLLPSSQRLSELQRQIDAKLSGVKVHLNEQAQALLARSRNSASIDDRLALNNDAIRMMEFAVELDPNDTSASDMLMQARTSVGEFTKARQVIKRAQTLISQNYDSELSQARTMLAGLTDSVQDEQYRLVVNDLFNRYIERVSGALQEGNSNEAQAWLDQLREEPFRILGRRSDIFRLENELRGRRNRGRFILAGIGGIILIALAFAAMATRPQWEAALFPSPTPSNTPTLTPSITYTPSASPTASDTPLPSSTPTPTLTSTPTFTATWTWTPSPTWTPSFTPTATLTPTHTHTPTPTPTATDTPTPTNTPTSTHTPTITLTPSLTTTPPALCTVYVAREAAINLRDEPTITSPIVRRLPQSSVLEVIQIVPENANPNSLLWYEVRTQLIDNQVFVGWVREDTVEFLTDCGTLPGRDN
;
A
#
# COMPACT_ATOMS: atom_id res chain seq x y z
N MET A 1 -67.27 44.34 31.31
CA MET A 1 -65.88 43.93 31.61
C MET A 1 -65.74 42.41 31.76
N PRO A 2 -66.43 41.69 32.69
CA PRO A 2 -66.31 40.21 32.75
C PRO A 2 -66.65 39.51 31.42
N ASP A 3 -67.69 40.00 30.75
CA ASP A 3 -68.16 39.58 29.42
C ASP A 3 -67.07 39.52 28.34
N LEU A 4 -66.18 40.53 28.29
CA LEU A 4 -65.12 40.61 27.26
C LEU A 4 -64.16 39.43 27.36
N LYS A 5 -63.79 39.02 28.58
CA LYS A 5 -62.93 37.85 28.80
C LYS A 5 -63.63 36.55 28.44
N GLN A 6 -64.91 36.39 28.78
CA GLN A 6 -65.68 35.20 28.37
C GLN A 6 -65.84 35.10 26.85
N ARG A 7 -65.97 36.23 26.15
CA ARG A 7 -65.97 36.29 24.68
C ARG A 7 -64.60 35.92 24.08
N ILE A 8 -63.49 36.33 24.70
CA ILE A 8 -62.13 35.92 24.29
C ILE A 8 -61.93 34.41 24.45
N ASP A 9 -62.25 33.86 25.63
CA ASP A 9 -61.99 32.45 25.91
C ASP A 9 -62.90 31.53 25.10
N SER A 10 -64.17 31.90 24.83
CA SER A 10 -65.07 31.12 23.97
C SER A 10 -64.75 31.22 22.47
N LEU A 11 -64.22 32.36 21.98
CA LEU A 11 -63.74 32.47 20.59
C LEU A 11 -62.42 31.70 20.40
N ARG A 12 -61.56 31.66 21.43
CA ARG A 12 -60.37 30.81 21.49
C ARG A 12 -60.72 29.31 21.48
N GLU A 13 -61.79 28.91 22.18
CA GLU A 13 -62.30 27.53 22.16
C GLU A 13 -62.88 27.16 20.78
N ARG A 14 -63.72 28.03 20.19
CA ARG A 14 -64.25 27.83 18.82
C ARG A 14 -63.14 27.68 17.78
N LEU A 15 -62.10 28.52 17.83
CA LEU A 15 -60.95 28.43 16.94
C LEU A 15 -60.19 27.09 17.06
N SER A 16 -60.23 26.43 18.22
CA SER A 16 -59.57 25.13 18.41
C SER A 16 -60.34 23.92 17.84
N PHE A 17 -61.58 24.12 17.37
CA PHE A 17 -62.44 23.06 16.82
C PHE A 17 -63.13 23.44 15.48
N ALA A 18 -62.66 24.51 14.83
CA ALA A 18 -63.30 25.06 13.62
C ALA A 18 -63.10 24.17 12.37
N SER A 19 -64.14 24.05 11.55
CA SER A 19 -64.00 23.56 10.16
C SER A 19 -63.74 24.73 9.19
N PRO A 20 -63.22 24.49 7.98
CA PRO A 20 -62.92 25.56 7.01
C PRO A 20 -64.10 26.51 6.74
N ASP A 21 -65.32 25.95 6.60
CA ASP A 21 -66.55 26.73 6.38
C ASP A 21 -66.88 27.72 7.52
N GLN A 22 -66.39 27.45 8.74
CA GLN A 22 -66.65 28.27 9.93
C GLN A 22 -65.60 29.36 10.15
N MET A 23 -64.46 29.31 9.44
CA MET A 23 -63.34 30.25 9.65
C MET A 23 -63.73 31.69 9.30
N ALA A 24 -64.55 31.90 8.26
CA ALA A 24 -64.99 33.23 7.85
C ALA A 24 -65.88 33.94 8.89
N ASP A 25 -66.72 33.20 9.60
CA ASP A 25 -67.56 33.76 10.68
C ASP A 25 -66.75 33.97 11.97
N ILE A 26 -65.80 33.08 12.28
CA ILE A 26 -64.84 33.28 13.38
C ILE A 26 -63.97 34.52 13.11
N GLU A 27 -63.63 34.83 11.86
CA GLU A 27 -62.92 36.06 11.49
C GLU A 27 -63.77 37.32 11.65
N ARG A 28 -65.06 37.27 11.28
CA ARG A 28 -65.98 38.38 11.56
C ARG A 28 -66.06 38.64 13.06
N ASP A 29 -66.33 37.61 13.87
CA ASP A 29 -66.44 37.73 15.32
C ASP A 29 -65.12 38.25 15.96
N ALA A 30 -63.96 37.84 15.45
CA ALA A 30 -62.66 38.27 15.95
C ALA A 30 -62.34 39.74 15.62
N ARG A 31 -62.78 40.24 14.45
CA ARG A 31 -62.66 41.67 14.08
C ARG A 31 -63.53 42.55 14.98
N ASP A 32 -64.76 42.14 15.26
CA ASP A 32 -65.66 42.87 16.16
C ASP A 32 -65.14 42.87 17.60
N LEU A 33 -64.60 41.74 18.06
CA LEU A 33 -63.94 41.63 19.37
C LEU A 33 -62.70 42.54 19.51
N LEU A 34 -61.94 42.74 18.43
CA LEU A 34 -60.79 43.67 18.39
C LEU A 34 -61.24 45.14 18.45
N GLY A 35 -62.42 45.45 17.91
CA GLY A 35 -63.07 46.76 18.10
C GLY A 35 -63.45 47.01 19.56
N ASP A 36 -64.15 46.04 20.18
CA ASP A 36 -64.60 46.11 21.58
C ASP A 36 -63.46 46.15 22.61
N ALA A 37 -62.35 45.47 22.34
CA ALA A 37 -61.22 45.37 23.27
C ALA A 37 -60.24 46.56 23.21
N LYS A 38 -60.43 47.51 22.29
CA LYS A 38 -59.47 48.60 22.04
C LYS A 38 -59.36 49.59 23.19
N ASN A 39 -58.14 49.90 23.60
CA ASN A 39 -57.77 50.64 24.83
C ASN A 39 -58.18 49.92 26.14
N THR A 40 -58.31 48.59 26.14
CA THR A 40 -58.56 47.80 27.36
C THR A 40 -57.36 46.92 27.73
N GLU A 41 -57.33 46.40 28.96
CA GLU A 41 -56.29 45.47 29.42
C GLU A 41 -56.21 44.17 28.59
N TYR A 42 -57.28 43.83 27.86
CA TYR A 42 -57.38 42.63 27.02
C TYR A 42 -57.00 42.85 25.54
N GLU A 43 -56.63 44.07 25.13
CA GLU A 43 -56.34 44.35 23.72
C GLU A 43 -55.23 43.44 23.16
N ALA A 44 -54.19 43.19 23.95
CA ALA A 44 -53.09 42.30 23.58
C ALA A 44 -53.51 40.82 23.44
N ASP A 45 -54.46 40.34 24.26
CA ASP A 45 -55.01 38.98 24.16
C ASP A 45 -55.81 38.80 22.87
N VAL A 46 -56.58 39.82 22.46
CA VAL A 46 -57.35 39.80 21.20
C VAL A 46 -56.44 39.93 19.98
N GLN A 47 -55.43 40.82 20.01
CA GLN A 47 -54.42 40.90 18.94
C GLN A 47 -53.67 39.56 18.78
N ALA A 48 -53.31 38.90 19.87
CA ALA A 48 -52.68 37.58 19.83
C ALA A 48 -53.60 36.48 19.26
N LEU A 49 -54.91 36.56 19.51
CA LEU A 49 -55.90 35.65 18.91
C LEU A 49 -56.06 35.92 17.41
N PHE A 50 -56.17 37.19 17.01
CA PHE A 50 -56.30 37.60 15.61
C PHE A 50 -55.09 37.15 14.77
N ASN A 51 -53.88 37.26 15.32
CA ASN A 51 -52.67 36.78 14.65
C ASN A 51 -52.66 35.25 14.43
N ARG A 52 -53.19 34.46 15.37
CA ARG A 52 -53.35 33.00 15.15
C ARG A 52 -54.35 32.71 14.04
N LEU A 53 -55.46 33.45 14.00
CA LEU A 53 -56.49 33.27 12.99
C LEU A 53 -55.94 33.53 11.58
N ALA A 54 -55.19 34.63 11.42
CA ALA A 54 -54.49 34.94 10.18
C ALA A 54 -53.45 33.88 9.77
N GLN A 55 -52.81 33.21 10.73
CA GLN A 55 -51.91 32.08 10.47
C GLN A 55 -52.68 30.83 10.00
N SER A 56 -53.81 30.51 10.63
CA SER A 56 -54.66 29.37 10.24
C SER A 56 -55.44 29.56 8.95
N ASN A 57 -55.54 30.78 8.43
CA ASN A 57 -56.27 31.12 7.20
C ASN A 57 -55.32 31.46 6.01
N ASN A 58 -54.04 31.05 6.09
CA ASN A 58 -53.03 31.30 5.07
C ASN A 58 -52.66 30.01 4.32
N PRO A 59 -53.27 29.70 3.15
CA PRO A 59 -53.09 28.41 2.47
C PRO A 59 -51.62 28.13 2.09
N ASN A 60 -50.89 29.16 1.68
CA ASN A 60 -49.47 29.07 1.30
C ASN A 60 -48.57 28.56 2.45
N ALA A 61 -49.00 28.64 3.72
CA ALA A 61 -48.19 28.15 4.83
C ALA A 61 -48.03 26.62 4.79
N ALA A 62 -49.07 25.87 4.40
CA ALA A 62 -49.01 24.42 4.29
C ALA A 62 -48.16 23.96 3.08
N GLU A 63 -48.26 24.67 1.95
CA GLU A 63 -47.45 24.41 0.75
C GLU A 63 -45.94 24.66 0.99
N ILE A 64 -45.59 25.62 1.85
CA ILE A 64 -44.20 25.92 2.22
C ILE A 64 -43.65 24.88 3.21
N GLU A 65 -44.43 24.42 4.19
CA GLU A 65 -43.97 23.39 5.15
C GLU A 65 -43.67 22.05 4.48
N ASP A 66 -44.35 21.71 3.39
CA ASP A 66 -44.16 20.44 2.65
C ASP A 66 -43.21 20.56 1.43
N SER A 67 -42.60 21.74 1.24
CA SER A 67 -41.73 22.04 0.10
C SER A 67 -40.54 21.06 -0.04
N PRO A 68 -40.25 20.56 -1.26
CA PRO A 68 -39.10 19.67 -1.48
C PRO A 68 -37.77 20.34 -1.09
N ALA A 69 -37.61 21.65 -1.33
CA ALA A 69 -36.41 22.39 -0.92
C ALA A 69 -36.20 22.36 0.61
N LEU A 70 -37.28 22.57 1.38
CA LEU A 70 -37.22 22.50 2.84
C LEU A 70 -36.86 21.08 3.29
N ARG A 71 -37.54 20.05 2.77
CA ARG A 71 -37.26 18.63 3.07
C ARG A 71 -35.79 18.26 2.79
N GLY A 72 -35.21 18.78 1.70
CA GLY A 72 -33.79 18.63 1.37
C GLY A 72 -32.87 19.24 2.42
N LEU A 73 -33.10 20.52 2.81
CA LEU A 73 -32.32 21.19 3.87
C LEU A 73 -32.41 20.42 5.20
N LEU A 74 -33.60 19.96 5.59
CA LEU A 74 -33.81 19.20 6.83
C LEU A 74 -33.08 17.85 6.81
N ARG A 75 -33.07 17.13 5.67
CA ARG A 75 -32.28 15.89 5.50
C ARG A 75 -30.78 16.16 5.63
N ARG A 76 -30.25 17.16 4.90
CA ARG A 76 -28.81 17.52 4.93
C ARG A 76 -28.35 17.91 6.34
N ALA A 77 -29.13 18.75 7.03
CA ALA A 77 -28.86 19.15 8.41
C ALA A 77 -28.86 17.97 9.39
N ARG A 78 -29.88 17.10 9.33
CA ARG A 78 -29.97 15.89 10.17
C ARG A 78 -28.73 15.01 10.02
N ILE A 79 -28.31 14.76 8.78
CA ILE A 79 -27.15 13.92 8.48
C ILE A 79 -25.87 14.55 9.06
N ARG A 80 -25.61 15.86 8.87
CA ARG A 80 -24.46 16.54 9.53
C ARG A 80 -24.53 16.46 11.07
N ILE A 81 -25.70 16.65 11.70
CA ILE A 81 -25.86 16.55 13.18
C ILE A 81 -25.65 15.13 13.70
N GLU A 82 -26.06 14.09 12.97
CA GLU A 82 -25.83 12.69 13.35
C GLU A 82 -24.36 12.29 13.28
N MET A 83 -23.65 12.74 12.24
CA MET A 83 -22.26 12.38 11.98
C MET A 83 -21.26 13.15 12.83
N ALA A 84 -21.63 14.38 13.22
CA ALA A 84 -20.78 15.40 13.81
C ALA A 84 -19.64 14.86 14.70
N GLY A 85 -18.42 14.97 14.19
CA GLY A 85 -17.19 14.63 14.92
C GLY A 85 -16.63 15.82 15.69
N ASP A 86 -16.77 17.03 15.13
CA ASP A 86 -16.20 18.27 15.63
C ASP A 86 -17.26 19.38 15.78
N GLN A 87 -16.81 20.63 15.89
CA GLN A 87 -17.68 21.80 15.97
C GLN A 87 -18.08 22.35 14.58
N GLU A 88 -17.25 22.16 13.56
CA GLU A 88 -17.48 22.67 12.20
C GLU A 88 -18.72 21.99 11.59
N ASP A 89 -18.85 20.67 11.76
CA ASP A 89 -20.04 19.88 11.43
C ASP A 89 -21.36 20.47 11.99
N ILE A 90 -21.33 20.90 13.26
CA ILE A 90 -22.50 21.46 13.95
C ILE A 90 -22.74 22.91 13.54
N ASP A 91 -21.68 23.70 13.37
CA ASP A 91 -21.79 25.09 12.98
C ASP A 91 -22.25 25.24 11.51
N GLU A 92 -21.93 24.30 10.62
CA GLU A 92 -22.51 24.19 9.26
C GLU A 92 -23.96 23.71 9.27
N ALA A 93 -24.28 22.67 10.06
CA ALA A 93 -25.65 22.18 10.17
C ALA A 93 -26.60 23.27 10.71
N LEU A 94 -26.10 24.15 11.57
CA LEU A 94 -26.84 25.33 12.03
C LEU A 94 -27.04 26.40 10.95
N ASP A 95 -26.15 26.55 9.98
CA ASP A 95 -26.39 27.44 8.83
C ASP A 95 -27.45 26.85 7.88
N ILE A 96 -27.40 25.55 7.60
CA ILE A 96 -28.45 24.84 6.83
C ILE A 96 -29.82 24.96 7.53
N LEU A 97 -29.87 24.75 8.85
CA LEU A 97 -31.09 24.99 9.62
C LEU A 97 -31.49 26.47 9.69
N GLY A 98 -30.53 27.39 9.58
CA GLY A 98 -30.76 28.83 9.53
C GLY A 98 -31.43 29.29 8.24
N GLU A 99 -31.03 28.69 7.11
CA GLU A 99 -31.71 28.83 5.82
C GLU A 99 -33.13 28.26 5.90
N ALA A 100 -33.28 27.03 6.40
CA ALA A 100 -34.59 26.40 6.61
C ALA A 100 -35.52 27.20 7.52
N LEU A 101 -35.00 27.77 8.62
CA LEU A 101 -35.76 28.63 9.55
C LEU A 101 -36.16 29.97 8.91
N SER A 102 -35.41 30.45 7.90
CA SER A 102 -35.83 31.63 7.12
C SER A 102 -37.02 31.34 6.19
N MET A 103 -37.17 30.09 5.74
CA MET A 103 -38.29 29.63 4.92
C MET A 103 -39.54 29.33 5.77
N ALA A 104 -39.38 28.63 6.90
CA ALA A 104 -40.48 28.23 7.78
C ALA A 104 -40.19 28.54 9.27
N PRO A 105 -40.31 29.82 9.73
CA PRO A 105 -39.86 30.26 11.06
C PRO A 105 -40.50 29.57 12.27
N ASN A 106 -41.65 28.90 12.11
CA ASN A 106 -42.40 28.25 13.20
C ASN A 106 -42.43 26.71 13.11
N ASN A 107 -41.80 26.10 12.11
CA ASN A 107 -41.85 24.65 11.92
C ASN A 107 -41.13 23.93 13.08
N ASN A 108 -41.88 23.05 13.76
CA ASN A 108 -41.42 22.36 14.97
C ASN A 108 -40.24 21.40 14.73
N GLU A 109 -40.11 20.84 13.52
CA GLU A 109 -39.02 19.92 13.18
C GLU A 109 -37.67 20.67 13.13
N ILE A 110 -37.65 21.84 12.48
CA ILE A 110 -36.47 22.74 12.42
C ILE A 110 -36.03 23.14 13.83
N ILE A 111 -37.00 23.57 14.64
CA ILE A 111 -36.77 23.96 16.04
C ILE A 111 -36.18 22.77 16.82
N SER A 112 -36.75 21.56 16.68
CA SER A 112 -36.24 20.36 17.37
C SER A 112 -34.81 19.97 16.97
N MET A 113 -34.44 20.15 15.70
CA MET A 113 -33.08 19.85 15.23
C MET A 113 -32.07 20.93 15.63
N MET A 114 -32.50 22.20 15.71
CA MET A 114 -31.69 23.24 16.36
C MET A 114 -31.51 22.96 17.86
N GLU A 115 -32.54 22.46 18.55
CA GLU A 115 -32.44 22.04 19.96
C GLU A 115 -31.45 20.87 20.12
N GLN A 116 -31.48 19.86 19.24
CA GLN A 116 -30.50 18.76 19.22
C GLN A 116 -29.07 19.22 18.89
N ALA A 117 -28.89 20.14 17.93
CA ALA A 117 -27.60 20.73 17.62
C ALA A 117 -27.03 21.55 18.80
N ALA A 118 -27.90 22.25 19.53
CA ALA A 118 -27.54 23.01 20.74
C ALA A 118 -27.08 22.12 21.91
N GLU A 119 -27.58 20.89 22.03
CA GLU A 119 -27.12 19.93 23.05
C GLU A 119 -25.67 19.45 22.81
N LYS A 120 -25.21 19.45 21.55
CA LYS A 120 -23.86 18.97 21.18
C LYS A 120 -22.74 19.90 21.67
N ASN A 121 -22.96 21.21 21.74
CA ASN A 121 -21.92 22.19 22.10
C ASN A 121 -22.50 23.50 22.68
N ALA A 122 -21.85 24.04 23.72
CA ALA A 122 -22.16 25.35 24.30
C ALA A 122 -21.91 26.55 23.35
N HIS A 123 -21.21 26.36 22.22
CA HIS A 123 -21.22 27.31 21.11
C HIS A 123 -22.56 27.28 20.36
N ALA A 124 -22.96 26.10 19.89
CA ALA A 124 -24.21 25.86 19.17
C ALA A 124 -25.44 26.37 19.96
N SER A 125 -25.52 26.09 21.27
CA SER A 125 -26.59 26.60 22.14
C SER A 125 -26.68 28.13 22.18
N ARG A 126 -25.55 28.84 22.09
CA ARG A 126 -25.55 30.32 22.01
C ARG A 126 -25.98 30.82 20.63
N ARG A 127 -25.54 30.14 19.56
CA ARG A 127 -25.90 30.46 18.16
C ARG A 127 -27.40 30.27 17.92
N VAL A 128 -27.96 29.12 18.31
CA VAL A 128 -29.41 28.83 18.27
C VAL A 128 -30.22 29.84 19.08
N ASN A 129 -29.77 30.17 20.30
CA ASN A 129 -30.42 31.20 21.12
C ASN A 129 -30.33 32.62 20.53
N ASP A 130 -29.45 32.90 19.56
CA ASP A 130 -29.44 34.16 18.80
C ASP A 130 -30.37 34.09 17.58
N MET A 131 -30.34 32.97 16.85
CA MET A 131 -31.23 32.71 15.70
C MET A 131 -32.72 32.73 16.10
N PHE A 132 -33.10 32.05 17.19
CA PHE A 132 -34.46 32.12 17.73
C PHE A 132 -34.90 33.55 18.09
N LYS A 133 -33.98 34.40 18.58
CA LYS A 133 -34.28 35.83 18.85
C LYS A 133 -34.45 36.65 17.57
N ARG A 134 -33.70 36.35 16.51
CA ARG A 134 -33.79 37.03 15.20
C ARG A 134 -35.08 36.68 14.47
N TYR A 135 -35.48 35.40 14.49
CA TYR A 135 -36.69 34.91 13.80
C TYR A 135 -37.96 34.91 14.68
N GLY A 136 -37.90 35.41 15.92
CA GLY A 136 -39.08 35.61 16.78
C GLY A 136 -39.62 34.35 17.46
N VAL A 137 -38.86 33.25 17.45
CA VAL A 137 -39.25 31.97 18.08
C VAL A 137 -39.30 32.13 19.60
N ASN A 138 -40.48 31.97 20.19
CA ASN A 138 -40.70 32.08 21.64
C ASN A 138 -40.24 30.82 22.41
N ARG A 139 -38.97 30.42 22.23
CA ARG A 139 -38.26 29.43 23.04
C ARG A 139 -36.88 29.96 23.44
N THR A 140 -36.43 29.61 24.64
CA THR A 140 -35.08 29.94 25.13
C THR A 140 -34.46 28.69 25.74
N LEU A 141 -33.37 28.21 25.16
CA LEU A 141 -32.64 27.05 25.68
C LEU A 141 -31.81 27.43 26.90
N PRO A 142 -31.68 26.55 27.92
CA PRO A 142 -30.97 26.86 29.15
C PRO A 142 -29.47 27.06 28.88
N SER A 143 -29.01 28.31 28.96
CA SER A 143 -27.59 28.63 28.97
C SER A 143 -27.00 28.42 30.38
N PRO A 144 -25.78 27.89 30.50
CA PRO A 144 -24.97 28.08 31.70
C PRO A 144 -24.84 29.58 32.02
N THR A 145 -24.87 29.91 33.31
CA THR A 145 -25.07 31.27 33.85
C THR A 145 -23.93 32.23 33.49
N ASP A 146 -24.24 33.46 33.02
CA ASP A 146 -24.05 34.63 33.90
C ASP A 146 -24.67 35.99 33.48
N VAL A 147 -25.06 36.73 34.53
CA VAL A 147 -25.37 38.16 34.73
C VAL A 147 -25.78 39.09 33.56
N ALA A 148 -27.09 39.30 33.49
CA ALA A 148 -27.92 40.44 33.06
C ALA A 148 -27.36 41.88 32.78
N ARG A 149 -27.90 42.46 31.68
CA ARG A 149 -28.38 43.87 31.45
C ARG A 149 -27.36 45.01 31.19
N PRO A 150 -27.79 46.15 30.57
CA PRO A 150 -29.10 46.48 29.96
C PRO A 150 -29.04 46.87 28.46
N ARG A 151 -30.22 47.11 27.86
CA ARG A 151 -30.41 47.57 26.45
C ARG A 151 -30.22 49.08 26.28
N THR A 152 -29.82 49.51 25.08
CA THR A 152 -30.20 50.81 24.48
C THR A 152 -31.12 50.56 23.27
N ARG A 153 -31.90 51.59 22.87
CA ARG A 153 -32.96 51.46 21.84
C ARG A 153 -33.08 52.76 21.04
N SER A 154 -32.96 52.65 19.73
CA SER A 154 -33.32 53.65 18.70
C SER A 154 -33.52 52.86 17.40
N THR A 155 -34.69 52.72 16.77
CA THR A 155 -35.58 53.76 16.22
C THR A 155 -34.84 54.80 15.39
N ASP A 156 -34.89 54.64 14.07
CA ASP A 156 -35.44 55.68 13.20
C ASP A 156 -36.21 55.02 12.05
N GLU A 157 -37.10 55.80 11.41
CA GLU A 157 -38.24 55.34 10.62
C GLU A 157 -38.48 56.33 9.48
N PHE A 158 -38.47 55.90 8.21
CA PHE A 158 -39.03 56.66 7.07
C PHE A 158 -39.49 55.72 5.93
N PRO A 159 -40.44 56.13 5.06
CA PRO A 159 -41.41 55.21 4.48
C PRO A 159 -41.40 55.12 2.95
N GLN A 160 -42.19 54.18 2.40
CA GLN A 160 -42.50 54.09 0.98
C GLN A 160 -43.44 55.23 0.51
N PRO A 161 -43.29 55.74 -0.72
CA PRO A 161 -44.35 56.45 -1.44
C PRO A 161 -45.17 55.47 -2.30
N ALA A 162 -46.49 55.62 -2.31
CA ALA A 162 -47.42 54.90 -3.18
C ALA A 162 -48.29 55.87 -4.00
N VAL A 163 -48.61 55.51 -5.25
CA VAL A 163 -49.63 56.17 -6.10
C VAL A 163 -50.21 55.16 -7.11
N PRO A 164 -51.45 55.35 -7.62
CA PRO A 164 -52.32 54.22 -7.97
C PRO A 164 -53.00 54.25 -9.36
N GLY A 165 -53.71 53.16 -9.68
CA GLY A 165 -54.67 52.94 -10.78
C GLY A 165 -54.96 51.43 -10.83
N GLN A 166 -56.19 50.90 -10.81
CA GLN A 166 -57.29 51.09 -11.77
C GLN A 166 -56.81 50.85 -13.22
N GLU A 167 -57.43 49.96 -14.01
CA GLU A 167 -58.87 49.62 -14.05
C GLU A 167 -59.13 48.16 -14.48
N ALA A 168 -60.33 47.61 -14.19
CA ALA A 168 -60.73 46.25 -14.57
C ALA A 168 -62.02 46.26 -15.42
N PRO A 169 -62.04 45.67 -16.63
CA PRO A 169 -63.25 45.55 -17.44
C PRO A 169 -64.25 44.55 -16.83
N ARG A 170 -65.55 44.85 -16.94
CA ARG A 170 -66.65 43.89 -16.71
C ARG A 170 -67.03 43.19 -18.03
N PRO A 171 -67.62 41.99 -17.98
CA PRO A 171 -67.95 41.22 -19.18
C PRO A 171 -69.14 41.83 -19.96
N THR A 172 -69.18 41.54 -21.26
CA THR A 172 -70.32 41.83 -22.15
C THR A 172 -71.09 40.55 -22.45
N GLU A 173 -72.42 40.61 -22.41
CA GLU A 173 -73.29 39.45 -22.52
C GLU A 173 -73.47 38.89 -23.94
N ALA A 174 -73.63 37.56 -24.00
CA ALA A 174 -74.48 36.77 -24.89
C ALA A 174 -74.57 37.11 -26.40
N ALA A 175 -74.11 36.14 -27.21
CA ALA A 175 -74.76 35.78 -28.47
C ALA A 175 -75.00 34.26 -28.48
N ALA A 176 -76.27 33.83 -28.45
CA ALA A 176 -76.62 32.41 -28.33
C ALA A 176 -76.81 31.74 -29.69
N TYR A 177 -76.04 30.67 -29.93
CA TYR A 177 -76.30 29.69 -30.99
C TYR A 177 -76.24 28.28 -30.39
N ALA A 178 -77.40 27.71 -30.08
CA ALA A 178 -77.50 26.36 -29.56
C ALA A 178 -77.24 25.33 -30.68
N TYR A 179 -75.98 24.93 -30.83
CA TYR A 179 -75.61 23.62 -31.33
C TYR A 179 -75.44 22.65 -30.14
N ASN A 180 -75.21 21.36 -30.41
CA ASN A 180 -75.10 20.32 -29.38
C ASN A 180 -73.70 20.36 -28.72
N ASP A 181 -73.48 21.36 -27.87
CA ASP A 181 -72.18 21.71 -27.26
C ASP A 181 -71.57 20.55 -26.45
N ASP A 182 -72.40 19.70 -25.82
CA ASP A 182 -71.95 18.66 -24.88
C ASP A 182 -71.06 17.57 -25.53
N ASP A 183 -71.35 17.15 -26.76
CA ASP A 183 -70.54 16.13 -27.48
C ASP A 183 -69.19 16.69 -27.95
N ASP A 184 -69.16 17.96 -28.38
CA ASP A 184 -67.94 18.66 -28.78
C ASP A 184 -67.07 18.98 -27.54
N LEU A 185 -67.68 19.40 -26.43
CA LEU A 185 -67.00 19.61 -25.13
C LEU A 185 -66.45 18.29 -24.56
N MET A 186 -67.19 17.18 -24.64
CA MET A 186 -66.69 15.85 -24.24
C MET A 186 -65.53 15.37 -25.12
N SER A 187 -65.53 15.73 -26.41
CA SER A 187 -64.41 15.47 -27.31
C SER A 187 -63.18 16.28 -26.91
N GLN A 188 -63.33 17.60 -26.72
CA GLN A 188 -62.28 18.52 -26.29
C GLN A 188 -61.72 18.18 -24.89
N LEU A 189 -62.56 17.68 -23.99
CA LEU A 189 -62.17 17.17 -22.68
C LEU A 189 -61.16 16.02 -22.81
N SER A 190 -61.44 15.06 -23.70
CA SER A 190 -60.53 13.94 -23.94
C SER A 190 -59.24 14.38 -24.64
N GLU A 191 -59.34 15.31 -25.59
CA GLU A 191 -58.18 15.85 -26.32
C GLU A 191 -57.21 16.59 -25.38
N THR A 192 -57.70 17.50 -24.54
CA THR A 192 -56.86 18.22 -23.55
C THR A 192 -56.23 17.28 -22.53
N TYR A 193 -56.95 16.23 -22.09
CA TYR A 193 -56.42 15.24 -21.17
C TYR A 193 -55.24 14.46 -21.76
N TYR A 194 -55.35 14.03 -23.03
CA TYR A 194 -54.25 13.35 -23.73
C TYR A 194 -53.14 14.31 -24.17
N ALA A 195 -53.42 15.59 -24.39
CA ALA A 195 -52.42 16.64 -24.61
C ALA A 195 -51.63 16.98 -23.33
N GLY A 196 -52.14 16.65 -22.14
CA GLY A 196 -51.48 16.88 -20.86
C GLY A 196 -51.77 18.24 -20.22
N ASP A 197 -52.68 19.05 -20.79
CA ASP A 197 -53.11 20.33 -20.23
C ASP A 197 -54.20 20.11 -19.15
N TYR A 198 -53.83 19.43 -18.06
CA TYR A 198 -54.76 18.99 -17.02
C TYR A 198 -55.60 20.11 -16.38
N GLN A 199 -55.08 21.33 -16.29
CA GLN A 199 -55.88 22.49 -15.87
C GLN A 199 -57.03 22.79 -16.83
N GLN A 200 -56.78 22.75 -18.15
CA GLN A 200 -57.83 22.95 -19.15
C GLN A 200 -58.84 21.78 -19.14
N THR A 201 -58.38 20.55 -18.92
CA THR A 201 -59.27 19.40 -18.70
C THR A 201 -60.17 19.60 -17.50
N ILE A 202 -59.65 20.12 -16.38
CA ILE A 202 -60.45 20.41 -15.18
C ILE A 202 -61.47 21.52 -15.45
N ASP A 203 -61.08 22.60 -16.13
CA ASP A 203 -61.97 23.69 -16.53
C ASP A 203 -63.10 23.22 -17.46
N ILE A 204 -62.78 22.41 -18.47
CA ILE A 204 -63.78 21.85 -19.41
C ILE A 204 -64.69 20.88 -18.67
N ALA A 205 -64.16 19.98 -17.84
CA ALA A 205 -64.96 19.07 -17.04
C ALA A 205 -65.91 19.81 -16.10
N ASN A 206 -65.47 20.89 -15.45
CA ASN A 206 -66.33 21.69 -14.59
C ASN A 206 -67.41 22.45 -15.38
N ARG A 207 -67.16 22.87 -16.62
CA ARG A 207 -68.22 23.41 -17.51
C ARG A 207 -69.28 22.35 -17.81
N ILE A 208 -68.85 21.15 -18.21
CA ILE A 208 -69.75 20.03 -18.50
C ILE A 208 -70.55 19.64 -17.25
N LEU A 209 -69.93 19.54 -16.08
CA LEU A 209 -70.59 19.18 -14.82
C LEU A 209 -71.54 20.27 -14.28
N ASN A 210 -71.37 21.52 -14.70
CA ASN A 210 -72.32 22.60 -14.44
C ASN A 210 -73.55 22.55 -15.36
N ALA A 211 -73.45 21.88 -16.53
CA ALA A 211 -74.57 21.65 -17.45
C ALA A 211 -75.29 20.32 -17.15
N ASP A 212 -74.54 19.22 -17.08
CA ASP A 212 -75.00 17.91 -16.59
C ASP A 212 -74.12 17.39 -15.43
N SER A 213 -74.60 17.62 -14.21
CA SER A 213 -74.01 17.08 -12.98
C SER A 213 -73.93 15.54 -12.91
N GLY A 214 -74.70 14.83 -13.76
CA GLY A 214 -74.74 13.37 -13.83
C GLY A 214 -73.68 12.73 -14.72
N ASN A 215 -72.90 13.51 -15.47
CA ASN A 215 -71.94 12.99 -16.45
C ASN A 215 -70.73 12.32 -15.76
N LEU A 216 -70.82 11.01 -15.55
CA LEU A 216 -69.78 10.19 -14.92
C LEU A 216 -68.42 10.28 -15.64
N SER A 217 -68.41 10.37 -16.97
CA SER A 217 -67.17 10.47 -17.75
C SER A 217 -66.45 11.80 -17.51
N ALA A 218 -67.19 12.91 -17.39
CA ALA A 218 -66.62 14.21 -17.01
C ALA A 218 -66.07 14.18 -15.58
N GLN A 219 -66.75 13.52 -14.63
CA GLN A 219 -66.23 13.32 -13.26
C GLN A 219 -64.93 12.51 -13.27
N GLU A 220 -64.87 11.41 -14.04
CA GLU A 220 -63.68 10.57 -14.16
C GLU A 220 -62.48 11.31 -14.76
N TYR A 221 -62.67 12.06 -15.85
CA TYR A 221 -61.57 12.83 -16.45
C TYR A 221 -61.10 13.96 -15.54
N ARG A 222 -62.01 14.62 -14.79
CA ARG A 222 -61.62 15.62 -13.80
C ARG A 222 -60.78 15.01 -12.69
N GLN A 223 -61.21 13.90 -12.10
CA GLN A 223 -60.45 13.20 -11.04
C GLN A 223 -59.08 12.73 -11.50
N LYS A 224 -58.95 12.23 -12.74
CA LYS A 224 -57.67 11.82 -13.33
C LYS A 224 -56.75 13.02 -13.62
N ALA A 225 -57.31 14.14 -14.05
CA ALA A 225 -56.56 15.38 -14.27
C ALA A 225 -56.11 16.01 -12.93
N GLU A 226 -56.98 16.03 -11.92
CA GLU A 226 -56.66 16.44 -10.55
C GLU A 226 -55.52 15.57 -9.99
N ASP A 227 -55.61 14.24 -10.09
CA ASP A 227 -54.60 13.30 -9.61
C ASP A 227 -53.25 13.43 -10.35
N ASN A 228 -53.24 13.59 -11.68
CA ASN A 228 -52.00 13.81 -12.44
C ASN A 228 -51.35 15.16 -12.11
N LEU A 229 -52.14 16.23 -11.94
CA LEU A 229 -51.67 17.56 -11.58
C LEU A 229 -51.07 17.58 -10.17
N ILE A 230 -51.74 16.96 -9.19
CA ILE A 230 -51.24 16.79 -7.81
C ILE A 230 -49.94 15.95 -7.78
N ARG A 231 -49.77 15.02 -8.72
CA ARG A 231 -48.56 14.17 -8.82
C ARG A 231 -47.44 14.76 -9.67
N GLY A 232 -47.62 15.93 -10.28
CA GLY A 232 -46.63 16.56 -11.17
C GLY A 232 -46.24 15.71 -12.39
N ILE A 233 -47.13 14.82 -12.86
CA ILE A 233 -46.86 13.90 -13.97
C ILE A 233 -47.12 14.63 -15.29
N VAL A 234 -46.10 14.80 -16.11
CA VAL A 234 -46.17 15.56 -17.38
C VAL A 234 -45.84 14.64 -18.56
N PRO A 235 -46.70 14.54 -19.59
CA PRO A 235 -46.38 13.79 -20.81
C PRO A 235 -45.21 14.40 -21.58
N ASP A 236 -44.28 13.59 -22.10
CA ASP A 236 -43.08 14.06 -22.83
C ASP A 236 -43.39 14.98 -24.03
N HIS A 237 -44.54 14.81 -24.69
CA HIS A 237 -44.96 15.71 -25.78
C HIS A 237 -45.42 17.10 -25.30
N ARG A 238 -45.77 17.26 -24.02
CA ARG A 238 -46.18 18.53 -23.41
C ARG A 238 -45.01 19.37 -22.92
N ILE A 239 -43.86 18.72 -22.67
CA ILE A 239 -42.61 19.35 -22.21
C ILE A 239 -41.98 20.16 -23.37
N PRO A 240 -41.64 21.46 -23.16
CA PRO A 240 -40.95 22.26 -24.16
C PRO A 240 -39.65 21.62 -24.65
N PHE A 241 -39.32 21.84 -25.92
CA PHE A 241 -38.09 21.31 -26.52
C PHE A 241 -36.84 21.76 -25.73
N ASP A 242 -36.75 23.04 -25.40
CA ASP A 242 -35.59 23.61 -24.69
C ASP A 242 -35.49 23.11 -23.24
N ALA A 243 -36.62 22.99 -22.53
CA ALA A 243 -36.68 22.38 -21.20
C ALA A 243 -36.14 20.92 -21.22
N ARG A 244 -36.56 20.12 -22.21
CA ARG A 244 -36.05 18.76 -22.41
C ARG A 244 -34.57 18.72 -22.82
N VAL A 245 -34.07 19.72 -23.56
CA VAL A 245 -32.64 19.83 -23.88
C VAL A 245 -31.82 20.12 -22.62
N SER A 246 -32.22 21.09 -21.80
CA SER A 246 -31.50 21.42 -20.56
C SER A 246 -31.59 20.30 -19.52
N TYR A 247 -32.72 19.59 -19.42
CA TYR A 247 -32.85 18.36 -18.63
C TYR A 247 -31.89 17.25 -19.09
N ASN A 248 -31.82 16.96 -20.39
CA ASN A 248 -30.90 15.93 -20.91
C ASN A 248 -29.43 16.33 -20.81
N ARG A 249 -29.11 17.63 -20.86
CA ARG A 249 -27.78 18.16 -20.59
C ARG A 249 -27.43 18.01 -19.10
N ALA A 250 -28.35 18.31 -18.18
CA ALA A 250 -28.18 18.09 -16.75
C ALA A 250 -27.92 16.60 -16.44
N ASN A 251 -28.76 15.69 -16.96
CA ASN A 251 -28.58 14.23 -16.87
C ASN A 251 -27.20 13.77 -17.37
N SER A 252 -26.63 14.46 -18.36
CA SER A 252 -25.30 14.15 -18.90
C SER A 252 -24.16 14.67 -18.02
N LEU A 253 -24.38 15.77 -17.30
CA LEU A 253 -23.42 16.33 -16.33
C LEU A 253 -23.46 15.59 -14.97
N VAL A 254 -24.61 15.06 -14.55
CA VAL A 254 -24.71 14.11 -13.42
C VAL A 254 -23.85 12.87 -13.68
N ARG A 255 -23.95 12.28 -14.89
CA ARG A 255 -23.08 11.17 -15.32
C ARG A 255 -21.58 11.54 -15.42
N ALA A 256 -21.25 12.82 -15.46
CA ALA A 256 -19.87 13.33 -15.44
C ALA A 256 -19.40 13.79 -14.04
N GLY A 257 -20.24 13.66 -13.01
CA GLY A 257 -19.94 14.10 -11.63
C GLY A 257 -19.97 15.62 -11.41
N ASN A 258 -20.43 16.41 -12.38
CA ASN A 258 -20.54 17.87 -12.27
C ASN A 258 -21.94 18.26 -11.77
N TYR A 259 -22.13 18.12 -10.46
CA TYR A 259 -23.43 18.33 -9.82
C TYR A 259 -23.85 19.81 -9.77
N ASP A 260 -22.92 20.76 -9.62
CA ASP A 260 -23.23 22.20 -9.61
C ASP A 260 -23.83 22.68 -10.94
N GLU A 261 -23.23 22.29 -12.07
CA GLU A 261 -23.73 22.71 -13.39
C GLU A 261 -25.04 21.98 -13.75
N ALA A 262 -25.17 20.70 -13.41
CA ALA A 262 -26.42 19.98 -13.59
C ALA A 262 -27.56 20.57 -12.71
N ALA A 263 -27.29 20.96 -11.46
CA ALA A 263 -28.26 21.59 -10.58
C ALA A 263 -28.68 23.00 -11.07
N ARG A 264 -27.84 23.69 -11.84
CA ARG A 264 -28.23 24.91 -12.57
C ARG A 264 -29.16 24.57 -13.74
N LEU A 265 -28.83 23.56 -14.54
CA LEU A 265 -29.59 23.17 -15.73
C LEU A 265 -30.94 22.50 -15.42
N TYR A 266 -31.07 21.82 -14.27
CA TYR A 266 -32.38 21.33 -13.81
C TYR A 266 -33.31 22.48 -13.39
N ARG A 267 -32.79 23.54 -12.75
CA ARG A 267 -33.56 24.76 -12.49
C ARG A 267 -33.96 25.43 -13.80
N GLU A 268 -33.03 25.62 -14.72
CA GLU A 268 -33.31 26.14 -16.08
C GLU A 268 -34.41 25.33 -16.80
N ALA A 269 -34.37 23.99 -16.71
CA ALA A 269 -35.39 23.12 -17.29
C ALA A 269 -36.78 23.25 -16.62
N ARG A 270 -36.82 23.44 -15.28
CA ARG A 270 -38.05 23.74 -14.54
C ARG A 270 -38.61 25.09 -14.94
N ASP A 271 -37.78 26.13 -14.95
CA ASP A 271 -38.19 27.51 -15.15
C ASP A 271 -38.78 27.70 -16.56
N ILE A 272 -38.19 27.06 -17.59
CA ILE A 272 -38.75 26.99 -18.95
C ILE A 272 -40.08 26.19 -19.00
N ALA A 273 -40.24 25.16 -18.16
CA ALA A 273 -41.49 24.43 -18.08
C ALA A 273 -42.60 25.29 -17.44
N GLU A 274 -42.29 26.01 -16.37
CA GLU A 274 -43.19 26.96 -15.68
C GLU A 274 -43.64 28.09 -16.63
N GLU A 275 -42.72 28.69 -17.39
CA GLU A 275 -43.03 29.67 -18.46
C GLU A 275 -43.99 29.11 -19.54
N SER A 276 -44.01 27.78 -19.74
CA SER A 276 -44.93 27.09 -20.66
C SER A 276 -46.25 26.62 -20.02
N GLY A 277 -46.52 27.02 -18.78
CA GLY A 277 -47.73 26.65 -18.02
C GLY A 277 -47.66 25.28 -17.33
N ILE A 278 -46.47 24.68 -17.20
CA ILE A 278 -46.27 23.44 -16.44
C ILE A 278 -45.86 23.81 -15.01
N LEU A 279 -46.85 23.90 -14.11
CA LEU A 279 -46.64 24.37 -12.73
C LEU A 279 -45.88 23.38 -11.82
N SER A 280 -45.84 22.10 -12.18
CA SER A 280 -45.04 21.07 -11.52
C SER A 280 -44.55 20.07 -12.56
N TRP A 281 -43.29 19.68 -12.45
CA TRP A 281 -42.68 18.62 -13.25
C TRP A 281 -41.85 17.72 -12.33
N LYS A 282 -42.50 16.65 -11.89
CA LYS A 282 -42.00 15.73 -10.87
C LYS A 282 -40.58 15.21 -11.15
N ASP A 283 -40.25 14.87 -12.39
CA ASP A 283 -38.93 14.28 -12.70
C ASP A 283 -37.80 15.29 -12.47
N VAL A 284 -38.03 16.57 -12.77
CA VAL A 284 -37.06 17.64 -12.49
C VAL A 284 -37.04 18.01 -11.00
N GLU A 285 -38.19 18.04 -10.33
CA GLU A 285 -38.26 18.26 -8.88
C GLU A 285 -37.54 17.15 -8.10
N GLN A 286 -37.70 15.89 -8.52
CA GLN A 286 -36.98 14.76 -7.95
C GLN A 286 -35.48 14.81 -8.29
N ALA A 287 -35.11 15.08 -9.55
CA ALA A 287 -33.70 15.24 -9.92
C ALA A 287 -33.01 16.40 -9.18
N LEU A 288 -33.75 17.46 -8.82
CA LEU A 288 -33.28 18.56 -7.98
C LEU A 288 -33.09 18.17 -6.50
N LEU A 289 -33.73 17.10 -6.03
CA LEU A 289 -33.45 16.51 -4.71
C LEU A 289 -32.25 15.55 -4.80
N ASP A 290 -32.31 14.59 -5.72
CA ASP A 290 -31.28 13.56 -5.91
C ASP A 290 -29.89 14.18 -6.13
N ILE A 291 -29.81 15.33 -6.81
CA ILE A 291 -28.55 16.06 -7.03
C ILE A 291 -28.00 16.78 -5.79
N GLN A 292 -28.85 17.22 -4.85
CA GLN A 292 -28.39 17.79 -3.59
C GLN A 292 -27.79 16.71 -2.68
N ASP A 293 -28.37 15.51 -2.74
CA ASP A 293 -27.83 14.33 -2.06
C ASP A 293 -26.50 13.88 -2.69
N LEU A 294 -26.41 13.80 -4.02
CA LEU A 294 -25.14 13.51 -4.73
C LEU A 294 -24.05 14.54 -4.43
N ALA A 295 -24.40 15.84 -4.37
CA ALA A 295 -23.48 16.91 -4.02
C ALA A 295 -23.00 16.79 -2.56
N LEU A 296 -23.90 16.54 -1.59
CA LEU A 296 -23.51 16.33 -0.19
C LEU A 296 -22.66 15.06 -0.01
N ALA A 297 -22.98 13.97 -0.71
CA ALA A 297 -22.15 12.77 -0.67
C ALA A 297 -20.73 13.06 -1.16
N ARG A 298 -20.59 13.77 -2.30
CA ARG A 298 -19.29 14.22 -2.82
C ARG A 298 -18.53 15.10 -1.84
N GLU A 299 -19.21 16.08 -1.24
CA GLU A 299 -18.69 16.99 -0.21
C GLU A 299 -18.09 16.19 0.96
N LEU A 300 -18.83 15.20 1.48
CA LEU A 300 -18.36 14.31 2.55
C LEU A 300 -17.20 13.39 2.14
N LEU A 301 -17.13 12.95 0.87
CA LEU A 301 -15.95 12.22 0.36
C LEU A 301 -14.71 13.11 0.33
N ASP A 302 -14.84 14.36 -0.14
CA ASP A 302 -13.72 15.31 -0.21
C ASP A 302 -13.28 15.83 1.17
N GLU A 303 -14.20 15.93 2.14
CA GLU A 303 -13.89 16.11 3.56
C GLU A 303 -13.11 14.90 4.13
N GLY A 304 -13.58 13.68 3.86
CA GLY A 304 -12.94 12.43 4.27
C GLY A 304 -11.51 12.29 3.72
N ASP A 305 -11.30 12.62 2.45
CA ASP A 305 -9.98 12.60 1.79
C ASP A 305 -9.00 13.57 2.46
N ARG A 306 -9.45 14.76 2.89
CA ARG A 306 -8.62 15.71 3.66
C ARG A 306 -8.25 15.13 5.04
N LEU A 307 -9.20 14.51 5.72
CA LEU A 307 -8.98 13.89 7.05
C LEU A 307 -8.04 12.69 6.97
N ILE A 308 -8.10 11.90 5.90
CA ILE A 308 -7.11 10.86 5.58
C ILE A 308 -5.70 11.45 5.42
N GLN A 309 -5.55 12.54 4.67
CA GLN A 309 -4.26 13.23 4.49
C GLN A 309 -3.74 13.87 5.79
N ALA A 310 -4.63 14.24 6.71
CA ALA A 310 -4.31 14.77 8.04
C ALA A 310 -4.05 13.67 9.11
N ASP A 311 -3.92 12.40 8.71
CA ASP A 311 -3.80 11.22 9.59
C ASP A 311 -4.98 10.99 10.57
N ASN A 312 -6.11 11.69 10.38
CA ASN A 312 -7.30 11.58 11.21
C ASN A 312 -8.31 10.56 10.65
N TRP A 313 -7.89 9.29 10.58
CA TRP A 313 -8.63 8.23 9.91
C TRP A 313 -10.00 7.93 10.56
N GLN A 314 -10.16 8.15 11.87
CA GLN A 314 -11.42 7.91 12.57
C GLN A 314 -12.53 8.89 12.14
N GLU A 315 -12.19 10.17 11.91
CA GLU A 315 -13.16 11.12 11.35
C GLU A 315 -13.43 10.82 9.87
N ALA A 316 -12.39 10.49 9.09
CA ALA A 316 -12.58 10.13 7.69
C ALA A 316 -13.55 8.95 7.51
N VAL A 317 -13.43 7.89 8.34
CA VAL A 317 -14.37 6.77 8.38
C VAL A 317 -15.81 7.25 8.65
N ARG A 318 -16.03 8.19 9.57
CA ARG A 318 -17.36 8.78 9.81
C ARG A 318 -17.90 9.55 8.61
N LYS A 319 -17.07 10.33 7.91
CA LYS A 319 -17.48 11.08 6.71
C LYS A 319 -17.84 10.14 5.55
N TYR A 320 -17.06 9.07 5.33
CA TYR A 320 -17.37 8.06 4.30
C TYR A 320 -18.60 7.21 4.63
N GLU A 321 -18.78 6.81 5.90
CA GLU A 321 -20.05 6.22 6.37
C GLU A 321 -21.24 7.18 6.17
N GLY A 322 -20.97 8.48 6.29
CA GLY A 322 -21.90 9.56 6.00
C GLY A 322 -22.37 9.61 4.55
N ALA A 323 -21.43 9.63 3.61
CA ALA A 323 -21.73 9.60 2.18
C ALA A 323 -22.65 8.42 1.82
N LEU A 324 -22.42 7.23 2.41
CA LEU A 324 -23.27 6.05 2.21
C LEU A 324 -24.68 6.12 2.86
N ARG A 325 -24.92 7.01 3.84
CA ARG A 325 -26.28 7.33 4.33
C ARG A 325 -27.02 8.31 3.42
N VAL A 326 -26.28 9.12 2.67
CA VAL A 326 -26.83 10.07 1.69
C VAL A 326 -27.16 9.32 0.39
N VAL A 327 -26.18 8.59 -0.16
CA VAL A 327 -26.27 7.78 -1.39
C VAL A 327 -25.89 6.33 -1.08
N PRO A 328 -26.88 5.44 -0.83
CA PRO A 328 -26.61 4.03 -0.59
C PRO A 328 -26.02 3.31 -1.81
N ASN A 329 -25.02 2.46 -1.57
CA ASN A 329 -24.30 1.67 -2.59
C ASN A 329 -23.51 2.51 -3.63
N ASP A 330 -23.00 3.70 -3.25
CA ASP A 330 -21.97 4.38 -4.06
C ASP A 330 -20.65 3.59 -3.98
N PRO A 331 -20.16 2.98 -5.08
CA PRO A 331 -18.94 2.17 -5.07
C PRO A 331 -17.69 3.00 -4.72
N LEU A 332 -17.67 4.32 -4.98
CA LEU A 332 -16.55 5.17 -4.61
C LEU A 332 -16.51 5.38 -3.09
N ALA A 333 -17.65 5.66 -2.48
CA ALA A 333 -17.77 5.77 -1.02
C ALA A 333 -17.46 4.45 -0.31
N GLU A 334 -17.89 3.31 -0.86
CA GLU A 334 -17.53 1.98 -0.35
C GLU A 334 -16.02 1.73 -0.40
N GLU A 335 -15.36 1.96 -1.56
CA GLU A 335 -13.92 1.77 -1.70
C GLU A 335 -13.12 2.64 -0.72
N ARG A 336 -13.54 3.91 -0.54
CA ARG A 336 -12.90 4.86 0.37
C ARG A 336 -13.06 4.45 1.83
N LEU A 337 -14.25 4.05 2.23
CA LEU A 337 -14.54 3.56 3.57
C LEU A 337 -13.73 2.29 3.90
N ASP A 338 -13.69 1.33 2.96
CA ASP A 338 -13.01 0.06 3.19
C ASP A 338 -11.49 0.23 3.25
N ASN A 339 -10.90 1.06 2.37
CA ASN A 339 -9.50 1.44 2.45
C ASN A 339 -9.16 2.13 3.78
N ALA A 340 -9.97 3.11 4.20
CA ALA A 340 -9.77 3.82 5.48
C ALA A 340 -9.82 2.89 6.69
N ARG A 341 -10.81 1.99 6.74
CA ARG A 341 -10.95 0.96 7.79
C ARG A 341 -9.75 0.01 7.81
N ARG A 342 -9.28 -0.45 6.64
CA ARG A 342 -8.09 -1.32 6.52
C ARG A 342 -6.83 -0.63 7.03
N ILE A 343 -6.61 0.64 6.66
CA ILE A 343 -5.48 1.46 7.14
C ILE A 343 -5.50 1.58 8.67
N GLN A 344 -6.66 1.94 9.25
CA GLN A 344 -6.82 2.05 10.69
C GLN A 344 -6.55 0.70 11.39
N GLN A 345 -7.13 -0.39 10.90
CA GLN A 345 -6.97 -1.72 11.49
C GLN A 345 -5.53 -2.24 11.41
N ASP A 346 -4.85 -2.13 10.27
CA ASP A 346 -3.45 -2.55 10.13
C ASP A 346 -2.53 -1.71 11.04
N ALA A 347 -2.77 -0.39 11.14
CA ALA A 347 -1.99 0.51 12.00
C ALA A 347 -2.21 0.28 13.50
N ASP A 348 -3.46 0.10 13.94
CA ASP A 348 -3.80 -0.16 15.35
C ASP A 348 -3.34 -1.57 15.78
N GLN A 349 -3.41 -2.57 14.89
CA GLN A 349 -2.79 -3.89 15.11
C GLN A 349 -1.27 -3.78 15.27
N VAL A 350 -0.59 -3.03 14.41
CA VAL A 350 0.86 -2.79 14.51
C VAL A 350 1.21 -2.11 15.84
N ALA A 351 0.50 -1.05 16.21
CA ALA A 351 0.71 -0.34 17.48
C ALA A 351 0.49 -1.25 18.69
N MET A 352 -0.57 -2.07 18.69
CA MET A 352 -0.86 -3.02 19.76
C MET A 352 0.23 -4.09 19.89
N ARG A 353 0.66 -4.71 18.78
CA ARG A 353 1.74 -5.71 18.77
C ARG A 353 3.07 -5.11 19.24
N LEU A 354 3.39 -3.89 18.83
CA LEU A 354 4.61 -3.17 19.27
C LEU A 354 4.64 -2.92 20.79
N ASN A 355 3.48 -2.75 21.42
CA ASN A 355 3.34 -2.59 22.87
C ASN A 355 3.31 -3.94 23.62
N MET A 356 2.86 -5.02 22.97
CA MET A 356 2.75 -6.36 23.57
C MET A 356 3.91 -7.31 23.21
N LEU A 357 5.01 -6.80 22.62
CA LEU A 357 6.20 -7.61 22.28
C LEU A 357 6.70 -8.40 23.49
N SER A 358 6.53 -9.71 23.42
CA SER A 358 6.76 -10.64 24.51
C SER A 358 6.97 -12.07 23.98
N GLY A 359 7.46 -12.95 24.84
CA GLY A 359 7.94 -14.28 24.45
C GLY A 359 9.45 -14.31 24.21
N THR A 360 9.92 -15.36 23.56
CA THR A 360 11.32 -15.57 23.17
C THR A 360 11.78 -14.53 22.15
N MET A 361 13.10 -14.43 21.97
CA MET A 361 13.70 -13.50 21.01
C MET A 361 13.26 -13.79 19.57
N GLN A 362 13.05 -15.06 19.22
CA GLN A 362 12.56 -15.47 17.90
C GLN A 362 11.09 -15.07 17.69
N GLU A 363 10.22 -15.30 18.68
CA GLU A 363 8.82 -14.83 18.61
C GLU A 363 8.73 -13.31 18.50
N GLN A 364 9.59 -12.55 19.19
CA GLN A 364 9.66 -11.09 19.06
C GLN A 364 10.13 -10.65 17.66
N ILE A 365 11.05 -11.39 17.04
CA ILE A 365 11.49 -11.18 15.66
C ILE A 365 10.33 -11.40 14.68
N GLU A 366 9.64 -12.53 14.78
CA GLU A 366 8.50 -12.88 13.92
C GLU A 366 7.35 -11.88 14.06
N GLN A 367 7.07 -11.43 15.29
CA GLN A 367 6.11 -10.35 15.57
C GLN A 367 6.51 -9.02 14.91
N LEU A 368 7.80 -8.63 14.98
CA LEU A 368 8.32 -7.41 14.33
C LEU A 368 8.31 -7.50 12.80
N GLN A 369 8.66 -8.64 12.21
CA GLN A 369 8.59 -8.88 10.77
C GLN A 369 7.14 -8.81 10.25
N ASN A 370 6.20 -9.44 10.97
CA ASN A 370 4.77 -9.41 10.62
C ASN A 370 4.16 -8.01 10.81
N ALA A 371 4.59 -7.26 11.84
CA ALA A 371 4.26 -5.85 11.99
C ALA A 371 4.80 -5.00 10.82
N ARG A 372 6.04 -5.27 10.35
CA ARG A 372 6.66 -4.56 9.21
C ARG A 372 5.94 -4.86 7.89
N SER A 373 5.56 -6.11 7.61
CA SER A 373 4.82 -6.46 6.39
C SER A 373 3.39 -5.96 6.41
N THR A 374 2.77 -5.87 7.59
CA THR A 374 1.46 -5.23 7.81
C THR A 374 1.52 -3.73 7.58
N LEU A 375 2.49 -3.04 8.19
CA LEU A 375 2.69 -1.61 7.98
C LEU A 375 3.05 -1.27 6.52
N ALA A 376 3.76 -2.15 5.82
CA ALA A 376 4.08 -1.97 4.40
C ALA A 376 2.82 -1.90 3.52
N ARG A 377 1.77 -2.68 3.80
CA ARG A 377 0.47 -2.59 3.09
C ARG A 377 -0.21 -1.25 3.35
N ALA A 378 -0.33 -0.85 4.62
CA ALA A 378 -0.92 0.46 4.97
C ALA A 378 -0.16 1.62 4.30
N ARG A 379 1.17 1.52 4.19
CA ARG A 379 2.02 2.51 3.48
C ARG A 379 1.92 2.48 1.96
N GLN A 380 1.43 1.40 1.34
CA GLN A 380 1.11 1.39 -0.10
C GLN A 380 -0.13 2.23 -0.39
N LEU A 381 -1.10 2.23 0.53
CA LEU A 381 -2.30 3.08 0.43
C LEU A 381 -2.01 4.54 0.83
N LEU A 382 -1.25 4.77 1.91
CA LEU A 382 -0.85 6.10 2.38
C LEU A 382 0.67 6.25 2.56
N PRO A 383 1.43 6.54 1.49
CA PRO A 383 2.89 6.72 1.57
C PRO A 383 3.30 8.00 2.32
N SER A 384 2.42 9.01 2.36
CA SER A 384 2.65 10.33 2.96
C SER A 384 2.34 10.42 4.47
N SER A 385 1.70 9.41 5.06
CA SER A 385 1.28 9.42 6.46
C SER A 385 2.46 9.62 7.42
N GLN A 386 2.32 10.55 8.37
CA GLN A 386 3.27 10.76 9.46
C GLN A 386 3.12 9.67 10.52
N ARG A 387 1.88 9.28 10.86
CA ARG A 387 1.58 8.22 11.84
C ARG A 387 2.14 6.87 11.41
N LEU A 388 1.99 6.48 10.13
CA LEU A 388 2.62 5.25 9.60
C LEU A 388 4.15 5.37 9.49
N SER A 389 4.69 6.58 9.34
CA SER A 389 6.15 6.82 9.32
C SER A 389 6.78 6.85 10.72
N GLU A 390 6.01 7.14 11.77
CA GLU A 390 6.40 6.96 13.16
C GLU A 390 6.41 5.48 13.55
N LEU A 391 5.34 4.73 13.25
CA LEU A 391 5.29 3.27 13.50
C LEU A 391 6.45 2.53 12.81
N GLN A 392 6.85 2.93 11.60
CA GLN A 392 7.98 2.34 10.88
C GLN A 392 9.29 2.56 11.64
N ARG A 393 9.55 3.80 12.11
CA ARG A 393 10.74 4.12 12.92
C ARG A 393 10.77 3.35 14.24
N GLN A 394 9.61 3.11 14.86
CA GLN A 394 9.51 2.29 16.07
C GLN A 394 9.82 0.81 15.83
N ILE A 395 9.32 0.23 14.72
CA ILE A 395 9.69 -1.12 14.26
C ILE A 395 11.20 -1.21 14.05
N ASP A 396 11.77 -0.30 13.26
CA ASP A 396 13.19 -0.34 12.89
C ASP A 396 14.10 -0.12 14.12
N ALA A 397 13.72 0.74 15.06
CA ALA A 397 14.44 0.93 16.33
C ALA A 397 14.41 -0.33 17.22
N LYS A 398 13.24 -0.98 17.37
CA LYS A 398 13.11 -2.24 18.13
C LYS A 398 13.90 -3.37 17.45
N LEU A 399 13.82 -3.49 16.13
CA LEU A 399 14.56 -4.48 15.34
C LEU A 399 16.08 -4.23 15.36
N SER A 400 16.52 -2.97 15.42
CA SER A 400 17.93 -2.61 15.66
C SER A 400 18.40 -3.04 17.06
N GLY A 401 17.62 -2.80 18.12
CA GLY A 401 17.92 -3.29 19.46
C GLY A 401 18.03 -4.81 19.55
N VAL A 402 17.16 -5.54 18.84
CA VAL A 402 17.20 -7.00 18.71
C VAL A 402 18.49 -7.46 18.01
N LYS A 403 18.93 -6.81 16.92
CA LYS A 403 20.22 -7.11 16.25
C LYS A 403 21.41 -6.92 17.19
N VAL A 404 21.47 -5.79 17.89
CA VAL A 404 22.55 -5.52 18.87
C VAL A 404 22.61 -6.64 19.90
N HIS A 405 21.48 -7.07 20.42
CA HIS A 405 21.44 -8.14 21.42
C HIS A 405 21.80 -9.53 20.86
N LEU A 406 21.48 -9.85 19.59
CA LEU A 406 21.99 -11.06 18.92
C LEU A 406 23.51 -11.03 18.81
N ASN A 407 24.06 -9.90 18.37
CA ASN A 407 25.50 -9.70 18.20
C ASN A 407 26.25 -9.78 19.54
N GLU A 408 25.70 -9.22 20.62
CA GLU A 408 26.22 -9.38 21.99
C GLU A 408 26.19 -10.84 22.47
N GLN A 409 25.06 -11.56 22.30
CA GLN A 409 24.93 -12.95 22.72
C GLN A 409 25.90 -13.87 21.95
N ALA A 410 25.99 -13.73 20.62
CA ALA A 410 26.89 -14.51 19.80
C ALA A 410 28.36 -14.21 20.13
N GLN A 411 28.73 -12.93 20.32
CA GLN A 411 30.08 -12.56 20.75
C GLN A 411 30.43 -13.17 22.13
N ALA A 412 29.48 -13.21 23.07
CA ALA A 412 29.65 -13.86 24.36
C ALA A 412 29.81 -15.38 24.25
N LEU A 413 29.08 -16.06 23.35
CA LEU A 413 29.24 -17.49 23.07
C LEU A 413 30.62 -17.80 22.45
N LEU A 414 31.07 -17.00 21.48
CA LEU A 414 32.40 -17.12 20.87
C LEU A 414 33.51 -16.88 21.90
N ALA A 415 33.36 -15.89 22.79
CA ALA A 415 34.30 -15.64 23.88
C ALA A 415 34.35 -16.80 24.90
N ARG A 416 33.20 -17.37 25.27
CA ARG A 416 33.11 -18.58 26.12
C ARG A 416 33.79 -19.78 25.44
N SER A 417 33.59 -19.96 24.15
CA SER A 417 34.19 -21.05 23.36
C SER A 417 35.72 -20.98 23.40
N ARG A 418 36.32 -19.82 23.10
CA ARG A 418 37.78 -19.61 23.16
C ARG A 418 38.38 -19.96 24.53
N ASN A 419 37.62 -19.77 25.61
CA ASN A 419 38.04 -20.04 26.98
C ASN A 419 37.71 -21.48 27.47
N SER A 420 36.92 -22.26 26.75
CA SER A 420 36.61 -23.65 27.15
C SER A 420 37.80 -24.59 26.93
N ALA A 421 37.94 -25.59 27.80
CA ALA A 421 38.96 -26.63 27.70
C ALA A 421 38.55 -27.78 26.77
N SER A 422 37.26 -28.11 26.69
CA SER A 422 36.71 -29.25 25.92
C SER A 422 36.47 -28.89 24.46
N ILE A 423 36.94 -29.73 23.52
CA ILE A 423 36.66 -29.57 22.08
C ILE A 423 35.16 -29.71 21.78
N ASP A 424 34.45 -30.58 22.49
CA ASP A 424 33.01 -30.79 22.27
C ASP A 424 32.17 -29.62 22.80
N ASP A 425 32.60 -28.96 23.88
CA ASP A 425 32.00 -27.71 24.37
C ASP A 425 32.27 -26.54 23.42
N ARG A 426 33.50 -26.45 22.89
CA ARG A 426 33.87 -25.48 21.84
C ARG A 426 33.01 -25.65 20.60
N LEU A 427 32.74 -26.90 20.20
CA LEU A 427 31.83 -27.20 19.09
C LEU A 427 30.40 -26.80 19.40
N ALA A 428 29.86 -27.12 20.58
CA ALA A 428 28.52 -26.71 20.98
C ALA A 428 28.34 -25.18 20.94
N LEU A 429 29.21 -24.44 21.63
CA LEU A 429 29.14 -22.98 21.74
C LEU A 429 29.30 -22.24 20.39
N ASN A 430 30.13 -22.75 19.48
CA ASN A 430 30.17 -22.18 18.12
C ASN A 430 28.92 -22.52 17.30
N ASN A 431 28.33 -23.72 17.44
CA ASN A 431 27.10 -24.07 16.74
C ASN A 431 25.90 -23.24 17.25
N ASP A 432 25.86 -22.89 18.53
CA ASP A 432 24.89 -21.92 19.07
C ASP A 432 25.11 -20.51 18.49
N ALA A 433 26.36 -20.05 18.43
CA ALA A 433 26.69 -18.77 17.81
C ALA A 433 26.36 -18.72 16.31
N ILE A 434 26.61 -19.81 15.56
CA ILE A 434 26.24 -19.95 14.15
C ILE A 434 24.73 -19.74 13.97
N ARG A 435 23.89 -20.44 14.75
CA ARG A 435 22.42 -20.28 14.70
C ARG A 435 21.98 -18.83 14.93
N MET A 436 22.55 -18.15 15.94
CA MET A 436 22.22 -16.75 16.24
C MET A 436 22.64 -15.80 15.10
N MET A 437 23.80 -16.04 14.48
CA MET A 437 24.30 -15.18 13.41
C MET A 437 23.65 -15.48 12.05
N GLU A 438 23.19 -16.71 11.81
CA GLU A 438 22.37 -17.03 10.63
C GLU A 438 21.05 -16.25 10.65
N PHE A 439 20.34 -16.21 11.78
CA PHE A 439 19.16 -15.35 11.95
C PHE A 439 19.48 -13.85 11.86
N ALA A 440 20.62 -13.40 12.38
CA ALA A 440 21.01 -11.98 12.29
C ALA A 440 21.27 -11.54 10.83
N VAL A 441 21.91 -12.39 10.02
CA VAL A 441 22.16 -12.15 8.58
C VAL A 441 20.87 -12.29 7.75
N GLU A 442 19.94 -13.17 8.14
CA GLU A 442 18.61 -13.24 7.51
C GLU A 442 17.77 -11.97 7.80
N LEU A 443 17.91 -11.38 8.99
CA LEU A 443 17.29 -10.11 9.36
C LEU A 443 17.89 -8.89 8.65
N ASP A 444 19.17 -8.96 8.27
CA ASP A 444 19.86 -7.93 7.50
C ASP A 444 21.08 -8.48 6.76
N PRO A 445 20.94 -8.79 5.46
CA PRO A 445 22.06 -9.23 4.64
C PRO A 445 23.20 -8.20 4.50
N ASN A 446 23.03 -6.97 4.99
CA ASN A 446 24.06 -5.93 5.00
C ASN A 446 24.78 -5.81 6.36
N ASP A 447 24.41 -6.55 7.41
CA ASP A 447 25.17 -6.56 8.66
C ASP A 447 26.49 -7.33 8.47
N THR A 448 27.54 -6.56 8.19
CA THR A 448 28.91 -7.06 8.07
C THR A 448 29.40 -7.69 9.36
N SER A 449 28.96 -7.20 10.54
CA SER A 449 29.43 -7.71 11.83
C SER A 449 28.86 -9.10 12.15
N ALA A 450 27.56 -9.32 11.86
CA ALA A 450 26.95 -10.64 11.93
C ALA A 450 27.57 -11.60 10.90
N SER A 451 27.84 -11.12 9.68
CA SER A 451 28.47 -11.90 8.60
C SER A 451 29.90 -12.35 8.95
N ASP A 452 30.72 -11.45 9.49
CA ASP A 452 32.10 -11.74 9.93
C ASP A 452 32.12 -12.72 11.11
N MET A 453 31.22 -12.54 12.10
CA MET A 453 31.08 -13.48 13.23
C MET A 453 30.60 -14.85 12.77
N LEU A 454 29.68 -14.92 11.80
CA LEU A 454 29.23 -16.19 11.20
C LEU A 454 30.37 -16.92 10.48
N MET A 455 31.19 -16.20 9.69
CA MET A 455 32.36 -16.79 9.02
C MET A 455 33.44 -17.24 10.01
N GLN A 456 33.67 -16.48 11.09
CA GLN A 456 34.57 -16.90 12.16
C GLN A 456 34.08 -18.18 12.84
N ALA A 457 32.81 -18.23 13.25
CA ALA A 457 32.23 -19.37 13.94
C ALA A 457 32.26 -20.64 13.07
N ARG A 458 31.88 -20.53 11.79
CA ARG A 458 31.96 -21.63 10.80
C ARG A 458 33.41 -22.12 10.60
N THR A 459 34.38 -21.21 10.51
CA THR A 459 35.81 -21.56 10.45
C THR A 459 36.25 -22.35 11.68
N SER A 460 35.94 -21.85 12.88
CA SER A 460 36.28 -22.50 14.15
C SER A 460 35.63 -23.89 14.31
N VAL A 461 34.37 -24.09 13.90
CA VAL A 461 33.77 -25.44 13.84
C VAL A 461 34.52 -26.34 12.86
N GLY A 462 34.93 -25.82 11.71
CA GLY A 462 35.76 -26.53 10.72
C GLY A 462 37.15 -26.91 11.24
N GLU A 463 37.69 -26.23 12.24
CA GLU A 463 38.97 -26.54 12.89
C GLU A 463 38.78 -27.56 14.04
N PHE A 464 37.81 -27.33 14.93
CA PHE A 464 37.53 -28.21 16.06
C PHE A 464 37.02 -29.59 15.63
N THR A 465 36.24 -29.67 14.53
CA THR A 465 35.83 -30.97 13.95
C THR A 465 37.03 -31.77 13.42
N LYS A 466 37.98 -31.12 12.73
CA LYS A 466 39.24 -31.74 12.28
C LYS A 466 40.07 -32.22 13.48
N ALA A 467 40.25 -31.38 14.50
CA ALA A 467 40.98 -31.75 15.72
C ALA A 467 40.38 -33.01 16.38
N ARG A 468 39.06 -33.05 16.53
CA ARG A 468 38.31 -34.21 17.07
C ARG A 468 38.52 -35.49 16.25
N GLN A 469 38.53 -35.37 14.91
CA GLN A 469 38.80 -36.52 14.02
C GLN A 469 40.26 -36.98 14.12
N VAL A 470 41.22 -36.05 14.17
CA VAL A 470 42.65 -36.35 14.27
C VAL A 470 42.99 -37.04 15.60
N ILE A 471 42.41 -36.61 16.73
CA ILE A 471 42.56 -37.27 18.04
C ILE A 471 42.05 -38.72 17.98
N LYS A 472 40.84 -38.95 17.44
CA LYS A 472 40.28 -40.29 17.29
C LYS A 472 41.12 -41.18 16.37
N ARG A 473 41.63 -40.64 15.26
CA ARG A 473 42.52 -41.37 14.34
C ARG A 473 43.85 -41.73 15.00
N ALA A 474 44.47 -40.80 15.72
CA ALA A 474 45.69 -41.06 16.47
C ALA A 474 45.47 -42.15 17.53
N GLN A 475 44.36 -42.11 18.27
CA GLN A 475 43.97 -43.16 19.21
C GLN A 475 43.88 -44.55 18.55
N THR A 476 43.26 -44.67 17.36
CA THR A 476 43.20 -45.95 16.64
C THR A 476 44.58 -46.45 16.22
N LEU A 477 45.48 -45.58 15.78
CA LEU A 477 46.85 -45.94 15.38
C LEU A 477 47.71 -46.37 16.59
N ILE A 478 47.56 -45.70 17.73
CA ILE A 478 48.22 -46.08 18.98
C ILE A 478 47.75 -47.47 19.44
N SER A 479 46.46 -47.78 19.28
CA SER A 479 45.91 -49.11 19.61
C SER A 479 46.44 -50.24 18.71
N GLN A 480 46.94 -49.93 17.51
CA GLN A 480 47.61 -50.90 16.62
C GLN A 480 49.07 -51.17 17.04
N ASN A 481 49.69 -50.26 17.80
CA ASN A 481 51.01 -50.44 18.44
C ASN A 481 52.16 -50.84 17.49
N TYR A 482 52.09 -50.43 16.21
CA TYR A 482 53.18 -50.54 15.24
C TYR A 482 54.00 -49.23 15.19
N ASP A 483 55.30 -49.32 14.93
CA ASP A 483 56.22 -48.18 15.07
C ASP A 483 55.96 -47.05 14.06
N SER A 484 55.60 -47.41 12.82
CA SER A 484 55.17 -46.46 11.78
C SER A 484 53.91 -45.71 12.20
N GLU A 485 52.91 -46.41 12.72
CA GLU A 485 51.62 -45.90 13.16
C GLU A 485 51.75 -45.03 14.41
N LEU A 486 52.64 -45.39 15.34
CA LEU A 486 53.04 -44.57 16.48
C LEU A 486 53.73 -43.26 16.04
N SER A 487 54.61 -43.31 15.03
CA SER A 487 55.21 -42.09 14.45
C SER A 487 54.20 -41.21 13.70
N GLN A 488 53.22 -41.82 13.02
CA GLN A 488 52.14 -41.10 12.33
C GLN A 488 51.19 -40.44 13.33
N ALA A 489 50.78 -41.16 14.38
CA ALA A 489 49.96 -40.64 15.47
C ALA A 489 50.64 -39.47 16.21
N ARG A 490 51.95 -39.60 16.47
CA ARG A 490 52.78 -38.51 17.03
C ARG A 490 52.76 -37.26 16.15
N THR A 491 53.00 -37.43 14.84
CA THR A 491 53.00 -36.32 13.87
C THR A 491 51.63 -35.63 13.81
N MET A 492 50.54 -36.39 13.84
CA MET A 492 49.18 -35.86 13.87
C MET A 492 48.84 -35.08 15.15
N LEU A 493 49.23 -35.59 16.33
CA LEU A 493 48.95 -34.93 17.61
C LEU A 493 49.85 -33.71 17.86
N ALA A 494 51.06 -33.68 17.29
CA ALA A 494 51.94 -32.50 17.33
C ALA A 494 51.35 -31.30 16.57
N GLY A 495 50.48 -31.52 15.58
CA GLY A 495 49.80 -30.47 14.82
C GLY A 495 48.57 -29.85 15.51
N LEU A 496 48.25 -30.21 16.76
CA LEU A 496 47.05 -29.77 17.49
C LEU A 496 47.38 -28.94 18.74
N THR A 497 48.29 -27.98 18.63
CA THR A 497 48.76 -27.14 19.76
C THR A 497 47.64 -26.39 20.48
N ASP A 498 46.58 -25.98 19.77
CA ASP A 498 45.47 -25.19 20.34
C ASP A 498 44.41 -26.05 21.07
N SER A 499 44.56 -27.38 20.96
CA SER A 499 43.74 -28.40 21.63
C SER A 499 44.38 -28.94 22.92
N VAL A 500 45.52 -28.39 23.35
CA VAL A 500 46.32 -28.86 24.50
C VAL A 500 45.57 -28.96 25.83
N GLN A 501 44.49 -28.19 26.02
CA GLN A 501 43.68 -28.21 27.24
C GLN A 501 42.66 -29.36 27.28
N ASP A 502 42.37 -29.99 26.14
CA ASP A 502 41.32 -31.01 26.01
C ASP A 502 41.71 -32.32 26.71
N GLU A 503 40.75 -32.91 27.44
CA GLU A 503 40.99 -34.12 28.22
C GLU A 503 41.30 -35.33 27.33
N GLN A 504 40.57 -35.50 26.21
CA GLN A 504 40.78 -36.61 25.30
C GLN A 504 42.14 -36.48 24.59
N TYR A 505 42.52 -35.28 24.16
CA TYR A 505 43.86 -35.00 23.65
C TYR A 505 44.95 -35.43 24.64
N ARG A 506 44.84 -35.00 25.91
CA ARG A 506 45.82 -35.31 26.96
C ARG A 506 45.87 -36.79 27.33
N LEU A 507 44.74 -37.49 27.31
CA LEU A 507 44.68 -38.94 27.52
C LEU A 507 45.36 -39.71 26.38
N VAL A 508 45.09 -39.35 25.11
CA VAL A 508 45.68 -40.01 23.94
C VAL A 508 47.18 -39.73 23.83
N VAL A 509 47.64 -38.50 24.11
CA VAL A 509 49.08 -38.16 24.17
C VAL A 509 49.78 -38.89 25.32
N ASN A 510 49.08 -39.17 26.44
CA ASN A 510 49.59 -39.97 27.55
C ASN A 510 49.76 -41.46 27.19
N ASP A 511 48.82 -42.09 26.49
CA ASP A 511 48.99 -43.47 26.02
C ASP A 511 50.13 -43.57 24.99
N LEU A 512 50.19 -42.63 24.03
CA LEU A 512 51.31 -42.51 23.09
C LEU A 512 52.66 -42.40 23.82
N PHE A 513 52.75 -41.54 24.85
CA PHE A 513 53.97 -41.38 25.65
C PHE A 513 54.39 -42.70 26.30
N ASN A 514 53.44 -43.46 26.86
CA ASN A 514 53.72 -44.74 27.48
C ASN A 514 54.26 -45.77 26.46
N ARG A 515 53.72 -45.82 25.23
CA ARG A 515 54.24 -46.69 24.15
C ARG A 515 55.69 -46.36 23.78
N TYR A 516 56.04 -45.08 23.73
CA TYR A 516 57.41 -44.65 23.47
C TYR A 516 58.36 -45.02 24.63
N ILE A 517 57.90 -44.89 25.89
CA ILE A 517 58.65 -45.35 27.08
C ILE A 517 58.86 -46.88 27.04
N GLU A 518 57.84 -47.65 26.65
CA GLU A 518 57.96 -49.11 26.43
C GLU A 518 59.08 -49.42 25.42
N ARG A 519 59.09 -48.76 24.25
CA ARG A 519 60.15 -48.93 23.22
C ARG A 519 61.55 -48.56 23.71
N VAL A 520 61.73 -47.42 24.38
CA VAL A 520 63.04 -47.05 24.97
C VAL A 520 63.49 -48.11 25.97
N SER A 521 62.60 -48.65 26.80
CA SER A 521 62.93 -49.68 27.78
C SER A 521 63.31 -51.02 27.16
N GLY A 522 62.67 -51.41 26.04
CA GLY A 522 63.01 -52.62 25.28
C GLY A 522 64.39 -52.52 24.63
N ALA A 523 64.63 -51.46 23.85
CA ALA A 523 65.92 -51.22 23.21
C ALA A 523 67.07 -51.07 24.24
N LEU A 524 66.79 -50.52 25.44
CA LEU A 524 67.74 -50.54 26.55
C LEU A 524 68.04 -51.96 27.03
N GLN A 525 67.02 -52.80 27.25
CA GLN A 525 67.17 -54.18 27.71
C GLN A 525 68.01 -55.02 26.73
N GLU A 526 67.69 -54.96 25.44
CA GLU A 526 68.41 -55.63 24.35
C GLU A 526 69.85 -55.10 24.14
N GLY A 527 70.11 -53.86 24.57
CA GLY A 527 71.44 -53.24 24.54
C GLY A 527 71.67 -52.26 23.39
N ASN A 528 70.69 -52.09 22.49
CA ASN A 528 70.71 -51.17 21.35
C ASN A 528 70.69 -49.69 21.80
N SER A 529 71.84 -49.24 22.31
CA SER A 529 72.02 -47.92 22.92
C SER A 529 71.85 -46.74 21.94
N ASN A 530 71.91 -47.00 20.64
CA ASN A 530 71.64 -45.99 19.60
C ASN A 530 70.14 -45.84 19.31
N GLU A 531 69.41 -46.95 19.32
CA GLU A 531 67.96 -47.00 19.09
C GLU A 531 67.18 -46.44 20.28
N ALA A 532 67.57 -46.84 21.49
CA ALA A 532 67.06 -46.26 22.73
C ALA A 532 67.28 -44.74 22.81
N GLN A 533 68.39 -44.23 22.23
CA GLN A 533 68.65 -42.79 22.14
C GLN A 533 67.71 -42.11 21.14
N ALA A 534 67.49 -42.70 19.95
CA ALA A 534 66.61 -42.16 18.94
C ALA A 534 65.15 -42.03 19.43
N TRP A 535 64.62 -43.07 20.09
CA TRP A 535 63.30 -43.01 20.71
C TRP A 535 63.23 -41.99 21.87
N LEU A 536 64.31 -41.84 22.65
CA LEU A 536 64.37 -40.88 23.76
C LEU A 536 64.49 -39.42 23.29
N ASP A 537 65.12 -39.15 22.16
CA ASP A 537 65.14 -37.81 21.57
C ASP A 537 63.76 -37.42 21.01
N GLN A 538 63.01 -38.37 20.42
CA GLN A 538 61.61 -38.12 20.01
C GLN A 538 60.68 -37.80 21.20
N LEU A 539 60.96 -38.30 22.41
CA LEU A 539 60.22 -37.95 23.63
C LEU A 539 60.42 -36.49 24.11
N ARG A 540 61.32 -35.71 23.49
CA ARG A 540 61.66 -34.32 23.87
C ARG A 540 60.98 -33.25 23.04
N GLU A 541 60.36 -33.62 21.93
CA GLU A 541 59.66 -32.74 21.01
C GLU A 541 58.13 -32.89 21.19
N GLU A 542 57.33 -32.17 20.41
CA GLU A 542 55.86 -32.27 20.51
C GLU A 542 55.36 -33.67 20.12
N PRO A 543 54.21 -34.14 20.65
CA PRO A 543 53.32 -33.48 21.62
C PRO A 543 53.71 -33.70 23.11
N PHE A 544 54.86 -34.32 23.40
CA PHE A 544 55.13 -34.86 24.74
C PHE A 544 55.53 -33.82 25.79
N ARG A 545 56.06 -32.67 25.36
CA ARG A 545 56.51 -31.58 26.24
C ARG A 545 55.40 -31.07 27.18
N ILE A 546 54.17 -31.09 26.69
CA ILE A 546 52.93 -30.67 27.37
C ILE A 546 52.65 -31.50 28.64
N LEU A 547 53.06 -32.77 28.72
CA LEU A 547 52.77 -33.65 29.86
C LEU A 547 53.66 -33.41 31.09
N GLY A 548 54.74 -32.64 30.98
CA GLY A 548 55.60 -32.27 32.12
C GLY A 548 56.45 -33.40 32.73
N ARG A 549 56.36 -34.65 32.26
CA ARG A 549 57.03 -35.85 32.83
C ARG A 549 58.53 -35.95 32.55
N ARG A 550 59.28 -34.90 32.91
CA ARG A 550 60.74 -34.84 32.78
C ARG A 550 61.47 -35.86 33.66
N SER A 551 60.85 -36.35 34.73
CA SER A 551 61.38 -37.38 35.63
C SER A 551 61.72 -38.69 34.90
N ASP A 552 60.85 -39.10 33.98
CA ASP A 552 60.87 -40.46 33.44
C ASP A 552 61.86 -40.54 32.28
N ILE A 553 61.88 -39.49 31.45
CA ILE A 553 62.94 -39.22 30.47
C ILE A 553 64.31 -39.16 31.16
N PHE A 554 64.44 -38.41 32.26
CA PHE A 554 65.71 -38.29 33.00
C PHE A 554 66.15 -39.62 33.65
N ARG A 555 65.24 -40.47 34.09
CA ARG A 555 65.58 -41.83 34.56
C ARG A 555 66.17 -42.69 33.44
N LEU A 556 65.51 -42.72 32.28
CA LEU A 556 65.97 -43.48 31.11
C LEU A 556 67.31 -42.95 30.56
N GLU A 557 67.51 -41.63 30.55
CA GLU A 557 68.80 -41.03 30.19
C GLU A 557 69.94 -41.51 31.10
N ASN A 558 69.72 -41.60 32.40
CA ASN A 558 70.75 -42.04 33.35
C ASN A 558 71.06 -43.54 33.19
N GLU A 559 70.07 -44.37 32.88
CA GLU A 559 70.32 -45.78 32.54
C GLU A 559 71.11 -45.91 31.22
N LEU A 560 70.73 -45.16 30.18
CA LEU A 560 71.42 -45.17 28.88
C LEU A 560 72.88 -44.71 29.00
N ARG A 561 73.12 -43.61 29.73
CA ARG A 561 74.48 -43.14 30.09
C ARG A 561 75.24 -44.21 30.87
N GLY A 562 74.58 -44.89 31.82
CA GLY A 562 75.15 -45.99 32.60
C GLY A 562 75.60 -47.17 31.75
N ARG A 563 74.73 -47.69 30.86
CA ARG A 563 75.06 -48.78 29.93
C ARG A 563 76.19 -48.39 28.97
N ARG A 564 76.09 -47.20 28.35
CA ARG A 564 77.11 -46.68 27.41
C ARG A 564 78.49 -46.50 28.06
N ASN A 565 78.53 -46.08 29.32
CA ASN A 565 79.78 -45.97 30.08
C ASN A 565 80.36 -47.36 30.41
N ARG A 566 79.56 -48.35 30.83
CA ARG A 566 80.05 -49.73 31.05
C ARG A 566 80.67 -50.33 29.79
N GLY A 567 80.01 -50.18 28.63
CA GLY A 567 80.56 -50.63 27.34
C GLY A 567 81.88 -49.94 26.98
N ARG A 568 81.99 -48.62 27.22
CA ARG A 568 83.24 -47.86 27.07
C ARG A 568 84.34 -48.31 28.03
N PHE A 569 84.04 -48.62 29.29
CA PHE A 569 85.04 -49.13 30.23
C PHE A 569 85.56 -50.53 29.83
N ILE A 570 84.69 -51.41 29.34
CA ILE A 570 85.10 -52.73 28.83
C ILE A 570 85.98 -52.58 27.58
N LEU A 571 85.58 -51.76 26.61
CA LEU A 571 86.38 -51.50 25.41
C LEU A 571 87.69 -50.77 25.70
N ALA A 572 87.72 -49.86 26.68
CA ALA A 572 88.95 -49.20 27.14
C ALA A 572 89.88 -50.18 27.88
N GLY A 573 89.33 -51.13 28.64
CA GLY A 573 90.10 -52.21 29.26
C GLY A 573 90.74 -53.13 28.21
N ILE A 574 89.95 -53.61 27.24
CA ILE A 574 90.44 -54.43 26.12
C ILE A 574 91.44 -53.65 25.27
N GLY A 575 91.15 -52.39 24.93
CA GLY A 575 92.05 -51.51 24.19
C GLY A 575 93.35 -51.22 24.95
N GLY A 576 93.29 -51.10 26.28
CA GLY A 576 94.46 -51.00 27.15
C GLY A 576 95.31 -52.27 27.14
N ILE A 577 94.69 -53.45 27.21
CA ILE A 577 95.38 -54.74 27.10
C ILE A 577 96.03 -54.89 25.71
N ILE A 578 95.35 -54.50 24.63
CA ILE A 578 95.88 -54.51 23.26
C ILE A 578 97.03 -53.49 23.11
N LEU A 579 96.93 -52.29 23.70
CA LEU A 579 98.02 -51.31 23.71
C LEU A 579 99.23 -51.80 24.50
N ILE A 580 99.04 -52.50 25.62
CA ILE A 580 100.12 -53.14 26.39
C ILE A 580 100.77 -54.26 25.56
N ALA A 581 99.98 -55.09 24.87
CA ALA A 581 100.50 -56.14 23.99
C ALA A 581 101.26 -55.57 22.76
N LEU A 582 100.75 -54.50 22.15
CA LEU A 582 101.42 -53.78 21.05
C LEU A 582 102.70 -53.07 21.53
N ALA A 583 102.69 -52.46 22.72
CA ALA A 583 103.89 -51.89 23.32
C ALA A 583 104.95 -52.96 23.63
N PHE A 584 104.53 -54.13 24.10
CA PHE A 584 105.41 -55.28 24.33
C PHE A 584 106.00 -55.82 23.01
N ALA A 585 105.18 -55.95 21.96
CA ALA A 585 105.64 -56.29 20.61
C ALA A 585 106.63 -55.25 20.05
N ALA A 586 106.35 -53.95 20.23
CA ALA A 586 107.23 -52.86 19.82
C ALA A 586 108.54 -52.78 20.65
N MET A 587 108.57 -53.29 21.89
CA MET A 587 109.83 -53.51 22.61
C MET A 587 110.61 -54.71 22.06
N ALA A 588 109.91 -55.78 21.64
CA ALA A 588 110.54 -56.99 21.10
C ALA A 588 111.13 -56.80 19.69
N THR A 589 110.57 -55.90 18.87
CA THR A 589 110.99 -55.67 17.47
C THR A 589 111.92 -54.46 17.26
N ARG A 590 112.45 -53.87 18.34
CA ARG A 590 113.29 -52.66 18.33
C ARG A 590 114.39 -52.59 17.23
N PRO A 591 115.20 -53.64 16.95
CA PRO A 591 116.36 -53.49 16.05
C PRO A 591 116.04 -53.41 14.54
N GLN A 592 114.78 -53.23 14.12
CA GLN A 592 114.39 -53.29 12.70
C GLN A 592 113.85 -51.99 12.07
N TRP A 593 113.58 -50.92 12.83
CA TRP A 593 112.81 -49.76 12.32
C TRP A 593 113.45 -48.36 12.48
N GLU A 594 114.68 -48.25 13.01
CA GLU A 594 115.33 -46.95 13.25
C GLU A 594 115.65 -46.17 11.95
N ALA A 595 115.76 -46.84 10.80
CA ALA A 595 116.14 -46.24 9.52
C ALA A 595 115.02 -45.47 8.80
N ALA A 596 113.77 -45.53 9.26
CA ALA A 596 112.61 -44.99 8.52
C ALA A 596 112.15 -43.58 8.95
N LEU A 597 112.65 -43.06 10.08
CA LEU A 597 112.06 -41.88 10.73
C LEU A 597 112.72 -40.53 10.39
N PHE A 598 113.85 -40.50 9.66
CA PHE A 598 114.61 -39.26 9.44
C PHE A 598 115.27 -39.11 8.05
N PRO A 599 114.63 -38.38 7.12
CA PRO A 599 115.33 -37.58 6.10
C PRO A 599 115.19 -36.06 6.35
N SER A 600 116.11 -35.27 5.79
CA SER A 600 116.27 -33.82 6.04
C SER A 600 115.43 -32.89 5.13
N PRO A 601 115.30 -31.58 5.46
CA PRO A 601 114.35 -30.64 4.83
C PRO A 601 114.94 -29.82 3.66
N THR A 602 114.16 -28.80 3.19
CA THR A 602 114.54 -27.63 2.33
C THR A 602 114.14 -27.75 0.84
N PRO A 603 113.63 -26.69 0.14
CA PRO A 603 112.99 -25.43 0.57
C PRO A 603 111.59 -25.14 -0.05
N SER A 604 111.03 -23.99 0.37
CA SER A 604 109.86 -23.25 -0.15
C SER A 604 109.82 -23.00 -1.67
N ASN A 605 108.62 -22.99 -2.27
CA ASN A 605 108.07 -21.76 -2.91
C ASN A 605 106.55 -21.81 -3.16
N THR A 606 105.96 -20.62 -3.38
CA THR A 606 104.51 -20.29 -3.46
C THR A 606 104.41 -18.93 -4.20
N PRO A 607 103.31 -18.53 -4.90
CA PRO A 607 102.00 -19.15 -5.13
C PRO A 607 101.70 -19.41 -6.64
N THR A 608 100.44 -19.72 -7.02
CA THR A 608 99.66 -19.09 -8.13
C THR A 608 98.18 -19.56 -8.10
N LEU A 609 97.30 -18.95 -8.90
CA LEU A 609 95.84 -18.81 -8.72
C LEU A 609 94.92 -19.75 -9.55
N THR A 610 93.93 -20.34 -8.87
CA THR A 610 92.54 -20.61 -9.33
C THR A 610 92.32 -21.61 -10.53
N PRO A 611 91.10 -21.90 -11.06
CA PRO A 611 90.61 -23.30 -11.13
C PRO A 611 90.25 -23.85 -12.54
N SER A 612 90.13 -25.18 -12.69
CA SER A 612 89.45 -25.82 -13.84
C SER A 612 89.11 -27.32 -13.66
N ILE A 613 87.84 -27.68 -13.90
CA ILE A 613 87.24 -28.84 -14.64
C ILE A 613 88.18 -30.01 -15.10
N THR A 614 87.80 -31.31 -15.14
CA THR A 614 87.05 -31.96 -16.28
C THR A 614 86.90 -33.51 -16.20
N TYR A 615 85.66 -34.04 -16.35
CA TYR A 615 85.20 -35.33 -16.96
C TYR A 615 85.88 -36.68 -16.48
N THR A 616 85.71 -37.92 -17.00
CA THR A 616 85.14 -38.53 -18.24
C THR A 616 84.61 -40.01 -18.02
N PRO A 617 84.47 -40.99 -18.97
CA PRO A 617 83.18 -41.71 -19.21
C PRO A 617 83.22 -43.27 -19.14
N SER A 618 82.13 -43.98 -19.56
CA SER A 618 82.14 -45.04 -20.61
C SER A 618 80.75 -45.72 -20.83
N ALA A 619 80.51 -46.30 -22.02
CA ALA A 619 79.36 -47.17 -22.39
C ALA A 619 79.80 -48.67 -22.41
N SER A 620 79.08 -49.71 -22.89
CA SER A 620 77.86 -49.91 -23.73
C SER A 620 77.44 -51.42 -23.67
N PRO A 621 76.49 -52.00 -24.46
CA PRO A 621 75.37 -51.49 -25.30
C PRO A 621 73.99 -51.98 -24.74
N THR A 622 72.90 -52.45 -25.39
CA THR A 622 72.38 -52.83 -26.75
C THR A 622 70.81 -52.93 -26.63
N ALA A 623 69.89 -53.16 -27.60
CA ALA A 623 69.84 -53.37 -29.07
C ALA A 623 68.40 -53.07 -29.64
N SER A 624 68.29 -52.99 -30.99
CA SER A 624 67.24 -53.46 -31.95
C SER A 624 65.76 -53.77 -31.60
N ASP A 625 64.76 -53.60 -32.50
CA ASP A 625 64.80 -53.44 -33.99
C ASP A 625 63.56 -52.78 -34.69
N THR A 626 63.81 -51.90 -35.70
CA THR A 626 63.04 -51.66 -36.98
C THR A 626 61.56 -51.12 -37.01
N PRO A 627 60.93 -50.75 -38.18
CA PRO A 627 61.31 -49.66 -39.14
C PRO A 627 60.14 -48.85 -39.85
N LEU A 628 60.43 -47.62 -40.37
CA LEU A 628 59.82 -46.87 -41.53
C LEU A 628 58.27 -46.60 -41.61
N PRO A 629 57.71 -45.79 -42.55
CA PRO A 629 58.25 -44.75 -43.48
C PRO A 629 57.52 -43.36 -43.39
N SER A 630 57.69 -42.46 -44.38
CA SER A 630 57.18 -41.07 -44.38
C SER A 630 56.05 -40.78 -45.39
N SER A 631 55.29 -39.69 -45.20
CA SER A 631 54.77 -38.84 -46.29
C SER A 631 54.31 -37.44 -45.83
N THR A 632 54.24 -36.49 -46.78
CA THR A 632 53.64 -35.13 -46.67
C THR A 632 52.82 -34.91 -47.95
N PRO A 633 51.68 -34.18 -47.93
CA PRO A 633 51.71 -32.81 -48.48
C PRO A 633 50.65 -31.83 -47.91
N THR A 634 50.80 -30.54 -48.25
CA THR A 634 49.79 -29.46 -48.10
C THR A 634 49.00 -29.28 -49.41
N PRO A 635 47.74 -28.77 -49.40
CA PRO A 635 47.49 -27.41 -49.92
C PRO A 635 46.36 -26.64 -49.17
N THR A 636 45.70 -25.66 -49.82
CA THR A 636 45.31 -24.37 -49.19
C THR A 636 43.84 -23.87 -49.36
N LEU A 637 43.41 -23.07 -48.35
CA LEU A 637 42.56 -21.85 -48.37
C LEU A 637 41.01 -21.85 -48.34
N THR A 638 40.49 -20.82 -47.63
CA THR A 638 39.16 -20.14 -47.66
C THR A 638 37.89 -20.91 -47.18
N SER A 639 36.90 -20.31 -46.47
CA SER A 639 36.77 -18.95 -45.86
C SER A 639 35.55 -18.77 -44.90
N THR A 640 35.71 -18.03 -43.78
CA THR A 640 34.69 -17.26 -42.99
C THR A 640 33.49 -17.99 -42.32
N PRO A 641 32.72 -17.37 -41.38
CA PRO A 641 32.88 -16.10 -40.61
C PRO A 641 32.59 -16.18 -39.07
N THR A 642 32.99 -15.15 -38.29
CA THR A 642 32.38 -14.62 -37.01
C THR A 642 32.10 -15.56 -35.80
N PHE A 643 32.06 -15.14 -34.54
CA PHE A 643 32.28 -13.85 -33.84
C PHE A 643 33.37 -14.09 -32.73
N THR A 644 33.54 -13.46 -31.56
CA THR A 644 32.83 -12.43 -30.75
C THR A 644 33.88 -11.59 -29.97
N ALA A 645 33.54 -10.86 -28.90
CA ALA A 645 34.47 -9.97 -28.18
C ALA A 645 34.36 -10.06 -26.64
N THR A 646 35.43 -9.64 -25.95
CA THR A 646 35.41 -8.92 -24.65
C THR A 646 36.80 -8.37 -24.31
N TRP A 647 36.89 -7.13 -23.83
CA TRP A 647 37.72 -6.68 -22.68
C TRP A 647 37.33 -5.23 -22.30
N THR A 648 37.72 -4.81 -21.08
CA THR A 648 37.24 -3.64 -20.31
C THR A 648 37.85 -2.28 -20.71
N TRP A 649 37.33 -1.16 -20.18
CA TRP A 649 38.07 -0.18 -19.34
C TRP A 649 37.10 0.80 -18.59
N THR A 650 37.62 1.79 -17.85
CA THR A 650 37.00 2.44 -16.65
C THR A 650 36.28 3.80 -16.85
N PRO A 651 35.50 4.31 -15.85
CA PRO A 651 34.65 5.51 -15.99
C PRO A 651 35.15 6.83 -15.33
N SER A 652 34.82 7.97 -15.96
CA SER A 652 34.71 9.35 -15.40
C SER A 652 34.31 10.35 -16.50
N PRO A 653 33.91 11.62 -16.22
CA PRO A 653 33.71 12.29 -14.93
C PRO A 653 32.30 12.94 -14.75
N THR A 654 32.06 13.57 -13.60
CA THR A 654 30.84 14.31 -13.22
C THR A 654 30.83 15.76 -13.71
N TRP A 655 29.65 16.37 -13.90
CA TRP A 655 29.46 17.83 -14.07
C TRP A 655 28.24 18.35 -13.30
N THR A 656 28.29 19.63 -12.89
CA THR A 656 27.21 20.36 -12.18
C THR A 656 27.16 21.83 -12.61
N PRO A 657 25.96 22.45 -12.68
CA PRO A 657 25.80 23.91 -12.76
C PRO A 657 24.86 24.48 -11.67
N SER A 658 24.93 25.79 -11.37
CA SER A 658 24.10 26.45 -10.35
C SER A 658 23.88 27.96 -10.59
N PHE A 659 22.68 28.47 -10.26
CA PHE A 659 22.27 29.90 -10.26
C PHE A 659 22.30 30.60 -11.66
N THR A 660 21.62 31.72 -11.93
CA THR A 660 20.87 32.70 -11.10
C THR A 660 19.73 33.32 -11.94
N PRO A 661 18.55 33.68 -11.39
CA PRO A 661 17.52 34.43 -12.14
C PRO A 661 17.79 35.93 -12.22
N THR A 662 17.22 36.61 -13.22
CA THR A 662 17.15 38.08 -13.35
C THR A 662 15.85 38.46 -14.06
N ALA A 663 15.21 39.57 -13.67
CA ALA A 663 13.90 39.98 -14.17
C ALA A 663 13.88 41.43 -14.65
N THR A 664 13.05 41.77 -15.64
CA THR A 664 12.70 43.16 -15.99
C THR A 664 11.32 43.23 -16.66
N LEU A 665 10.59 44.32 -16.41
CA LEU A 665 9.30 44.69 -17.03
C LEU A 665 9.57 45.36 -18.41
N THR A 666 8.63 45.87 -19.24
CA THR A 666 7.25 46.38 -19.06
C THR A 666 6.56 46.43 -20.47
N PRO A 667 5.23 46.70 -20.61
CA PRO A 667 4.47 46.50 -21.87
C PRO A 667 4.24 47.76 -22.72
N THR A 668 3.63 47.58 -23.91
CA THR A 668 2.97 48.67 -24.70
C THR A 668 1.67 48.17 -25.37
N HIS A 669 0.81 49.12 -25.77
CA HIS A 669 -0.62 48.96 -26.04
C HIS A 669 -1.07 48.50 -27.45
N THR A 670 -2.16 47.72 -27.47
CA THR A 670 -3.46 47.95 -28.17
C THR A 670 -3.50 48.57 -29.57
N HIS A 671 -4.24 47.96 -30.52
CA HIS A 671 -5.37 48.58 -31.25
C HIS A 671 -6.13 47.61 -32.18
N THR A 672 -7.46 47.58 -32.06
CA THR A 672 -8.43 46.96 -33.00
C THR A 672 -9.03 48.06 -33.91
N PRO A 673 -9.48 47.77 -35.16
CA PRO A 673 -10.88 47.38 -35.35
C PRO A 673 -11.21 46.43 -36.54
N THR A 674 -12.45 45.91 -36.51
CA THR A 674 -13.25 45.21 -37.56
C THR A 674 -13.59 46.16 -38.76
N PRO A 675 -14.09 45.74 -39.97
CA PRO A 675 -15.19 44.77 -40.19
C PRO A 675 -15.15 43.85 -41.45
N THR A 676 -16.21 43.04 -41.59
CA THR A 676 -16.56 42.08 -42.66
C THR A 676 -16.94 42.73 -44.02
N PRO A 677 -16.96 41.99 -45.14
CA PRO A 677 -18.24 41.39 -45.60
C PRO A 677 -18.14 39.98 -46.23
N THR A 678 -19.31 39.35 -46.44
CA THR A 678 -19.51 37.95 -46.89
C THR A 678 -19.68 37.79 -48.41
N ALA A 679 -19.21 36.67 -48.98
CA ALA A 679 -19.74 36.08 -50.22
C ALA A 679 -19.48 34.54 -50.24
N THR A 680 -20.31 33.79 -50.97
CA THR A 680 -20.39 32.31 -50.94
C THR A 680 -19.79 31.68 -52.21
N ASP A 681 -19.20 30.48 -52.10
CA ASP A 681 -19.63 29.25 -52.82
C ASP A 681 -18.57 28.13 -52.81
N THR A 682 -19.05 26.89 -52.64
CA THR A 682 -18.25 25.65 -52.69
C THR A 682 -18.12 25.18 -54.14
N PRO A 683 -16.98 24.59 -54.56
CA PRO A 683 -16.88 23.13 -54.42
C PRO A 683 -15.48 22.58 -54.06
N THR A 684 -15.49 21.39 -53.46
CA THR A 684 -14.37 20.42 -53.36
C THR A 684 -14.02 19.82 -54.74
N PRO A 685 -12.93 19.03 -54.95
CA PRO A 685 -12.12 18.32 -53.94
C PRO A 685 -10.57 18.31 -54.11
N THR A 686 -9.91 17.69 -53.12
CA THR A 686 -8.57 17.05 -53.17
C THR A 686 -7.32 17.94 -53.30
N ASN A 687 -6.37 17.75 -52.38
CA ASN A 687 -4.96 18.08 -52.57
C ASN A 687 -4.08 16.95 -52.03
N THR A 688 -3.06 16.57 -52.79
CA THR A 688 -1.93 15.72 -52.33
C THR A 688 -0.76 16.63 -51.87
N PRO A 689 0.38 16.12 -51.38
CA PRO A 689 1.09 16.76 -50.25
C PRO A 689 2.10 17.84 -50.66
N THR A 690 2.64 18.57 -49.68
CA THR A 690 4.11 18.70 -49.44
C THR A 690 4.39 19.32 -48.06
N SER A 691 5.55 18.94 -47.48
CA SER A 691 6.09 19.36 -46.19
C SER A 691 6.30 20.87 -46.00
N THR A 692 6.24 21.34 -44.74
CA THR A 692 7.26 22.24 -44.18
C THR A 692 7.45 21.91 -42.69
N HIS A 693 8.69 22.00 -42.19
CA HIS A 693 9.04 21.62 -40.82
C HIS A 693 8.80 22.72 -39.78
N THR A 694 8.46 22.34 -38.55
CA THR A 694 8.76 23.12 -37.33
C THR A 694 9.05 22.13 -36.19
N PRO A 695 10.21 22.22 -35.50
CA PRO A 695 10.57 21.26 -34.47
C PRO A 695 9.84 21.55 -33.15
N THR A 696 8.76 20.82 -32.88
CA THR A 696 8.13 20.81 -31.56
C THR A 696 9.02 20.05 -30.57
N ILE A 697 9.23 20.61 -29.38
CA ILE A 697 10.08 20.03 -28.33
C ILE A 697 9.47 18.69 -27.89
N THR A 698 10.23 17.60 -28.02
CA THR A 698 9.81 16.27 -27.56
C THR A 698 9.77 16.24 -26.04
N LEU A 699 8.58 16.34 -25.47
CA LEU A 699 8.38 16.04 -24.05
C LEU A 699 8.64 14.55 -23.78
N THR A 700 9.18 14.29 -22.60
CA THR A 700 9.48 12.96 -22.05
C THR A 700 8.27 12.02 -22.21
N PRO A 701 8.46 10.72 -22.53
CA PRO A 701 7.34 9.79 -22.60
C PRO A 701 6.55 9.78 -21.30
N SER A 702 5.29 10.19 -21.37
CA SER A 702 4.34 9.98 -20.28
C SER A 702 4.23 8.49 -20.00
N LEU A 703 4.07 8.11 -18.74
CA LEU A 703 3.62 6.77 -18.40
C LEU A 703 2.22 6.60 -19.00
N THR A 704 2.09 5.70 -19.97
CA THR A 704 0.78 5.30 -20.50
C THR A 704 0.01 4.66 -19.36
N THR A 705 -1.15 5.22 -19.00
CA THR A 705 -2.03 4.64 -17.99
C THR A 705 -2.53 3.29 -18.49
N THR A 706 -2.03 2.20 -17.89
CA THR A 706 -2.47 0.84 -18.22
C THR A 706 -3.99 0.75 -18.01
N PRO A 707 -4.78 0.35 -19.03
CA PRO A 707 -6.22 0.21 -18.86
C PRO A 707 -6.53 -0.85 -17.78
N PRO A 708 -7.66 -0.75 -17.05
CA PRO A 708 -8.09 -1.81 -16.13
C PRO A 708 -8.26 -3.12 -16.91
N ALA A 709 -7.99 -4.26 -16.24
CA ALA A 709 -8.35 -5.56 -16.81
C ALA A 709 -9.83 -5.85 -16.55
N LEU A 710 -10.52 -6.43 -17.53
CA LEU A 710 -11.90 -6.88 -17.40
C LEU A 710 -12.02 -8.13 -16.51
N CYS A 711 -11.06 -9.05 -16.65
CA CYS A 711 -11.04 -10.34 -15.95
C CYS A 711 -9.68 -11.04 -16.14
N THR A 712 -9.47 -12.17 -15.46
CA THR A 712 -8.27 -13.01 -15.58
C THR A 712 -8.59 -14.38 -16.16
N VAL A 713 -7.79 -14.82 -17.12
CA VAL A 713 -7.90 -16.14 -17.78
C VAL A 713 -6.55 -16.85 -17.77
N TYR A 714 -6.53 -18.16 -17.95
CA TYR A 714 -5.30 -18.95 -17.97
C TYR A 714 -5.24 -19.91 -19.17
N VAL A 715 -4.03 -20.27 -19.60
CA VAL A 715 -3.80 -21.20 -20.71
C VAL A 715 -4.09 -22.64 -20.25
N ALA A 716 -5.31 -23.11 -20.54
CA ALA A 716 -5.83 -24.39 -20.08
C ALA A 716 -5.25 -25.62 -20.82
N ARG A 717 -5.00 -25.50 -22.13
CA ARG A 717 -4.55 -26.63 -22.96
C ARG A 717 -3.13 -27.09 -22.61
N GLU A 718 -2.89 -28.39 -22.69
CA GLU A 718 -1.58 -29.06 -22.49
C GLU A 718 -0.46 -28.62 -23.47
N ALA A 719 -0.79 -27.80 -24.47
CA ALA A 719 0.12 -27.31 -25.49
C ALA A 719 0.16 -25.78 -25.52
N ALA A 720 1.36 -25.22 -25.70
CA ALA A 720 1.58 -23.78 -25.71
C ALA A 720 0.76 -23.07 -26.82
N ILE A 721 0.04 -22.02 -26.45
CA ILE A 721 -0.84 -21.26 -27.36
C ILE A 721 -0.09 -20.11 -28.03
N ASN A 722 -0.62 -19.57 -29.13
CA ASN A 722 -0.04 -18.45 -29.85
C ASN A 722 -0.72 -17.13 -29.43
N LEU A 723 0.06 -16.20 -28.85
CA LEU A 723 -0.31 -14.80 -28.70
C LEU A 723 -0.09 -14.08 -30.04
N ARG A 724 -1.07 -13.29 -30.49
CA ARG A 724 -1.09 -12.72 -31.85
C ARG A 724 -1.19 -11.20 -31.88
N ASP A 725 -0.82 -10.61 -33.00
CA ASP A 725 -0.82 -9.16 -33.21
C ASP A 725 -2.23 -8.60 -33.50
N GLU A 726 -3.08 -9.39 -34.16
CA GLU A 726 -4.48 -9.06 -34.50
C GLU A 726 -5.42 -10.24 -34.18
N PRO A 727 -6.73 -10.01 -33.96
CA PRO A 727 -7.74 -11.05 -33.67
C PRO A 727 -8.14 -11.87 -34.90
N THR A 728 -7.16 -12.50 -35.56
CA THR A 728 -7.38 -13.43 -36.69
C THR A 728 -6.44 -14.63 -36.59
N ILE A 729 -6.84 -15.78 -37.14
CA ILE A 729 -6.00 -17.00 -37.17
C ILE A 729 -4.77 -16.81 -38.09
N THR A 730 -4.81 -15.83 -38.99
CA THR A 730 -3.78 -15.52 -40.01
C THR A 730 -2.73 -14.51 -39.57
N SER A 731 -2.96 -13.73 -38.52
CA SER A 731 -2.06 -12.65 -38.07
C SER A 731 -0.72 -13.19 -37.52
N PRO A 732 0.35 -12.37 -37.52
CA PRO A 732 1.65 -12.79 -37.00
C PRO A 732 1.59 -13.15 -35.50
N ILE A 733 2.44 -14.09 -35.10
CA ILE A 733 2.54 -14.60 -33.73
C ILE A 733 3.58 -13.76 -32.97
N VAL A 734 3.12 -12.98 -31.99
CA VAL A 734 3.96 -12.15 -31.11
C VAL A 734 4.81 -13.03 -30.20
N ARG A 735 4.21 -14.07 -29.59
CA ARG A 735 4.89 -15.01 -28.70
C ARG A 735 4.08 -16.32 -28.60
N ARG A 736 4.73 -17.41 -28.16
CA ARG A 736 4.03 -18.60 -27.65
C ARG A 736 3.99 -18.58 -26.13
N LEU A 737 2.83 -18.87 -25.56
CA LEU A 737 2.57 -18.86 -24.13
C LEU A 737 2.48 -20.30 -23.61
N PRO A 738 3.29 -20.71 -22.62
CA PRO A 738 3.21 -22.05 -22.04
C PRO A 738 1.88 -22.28 -21.31
N GLN A 739 1.54 -23.56 -21.06
CA GLN A 739 0.41 -23.95 -20.22
C GLN A 739 0.49 -23.25 -18.85
N SER A 740 -0.67 -22.93 -18.26
CA SER A 740 -0.81 -22.23 -17.00
C SER A 740 -0.22 -20.80 -16.96
N SER A 741 0.08 -20.19 -18.12
CA SER A 741 0.32 -18.74 -18.18
C SER A 741 -0.97 -18.00 -17.78
N VAL A 742 -0.85 -17.05 -16.85
CA VAL A 742 -1.96 -16.17 -16.43
C VAL A 742 -1.99 -14.94 -17.33
N LEU A 743 -3.19 -14.59 -17.79
CA LEU A 743 -3.45 -13.56 -18.79
C LEU A 743 -4.54 -12.62 -18.24
N GLU A 744 -4.30 -11.32 -18.28
CA GLU A 744 -5.28 -10.28 -17.92
C GLU A 744 -5.97 -9.79 -19.21
N VAL A 745 -7.29 -9.96 -19.30
CA VAL A 745 -8.08 -9.53 -20.47
C VAL A 745 -8.28 -8.01 -20.42
N ILE A 746 -7.94 -7.32 -21.51
CA ILE A 746 -8.13 -5.87 -21.70
C ILE A 746 -9.43 -5.60 -22.45
N GLN A 747 -9.65 -6.32 -23.56
CA GLN A 747 -10.79 -6.12 -24.45
C GLN A 747 -11.25 -7.45 -25.05
N ILE A 748 -12.53 -7.54 -25.40
CA ILE A 748 -13.16 -8.70 -26.04
C ILE A 748 -13.77 -8.26 -27.37
N VAL A 749 -13.48 -8.99 -28.46
CA VAL A 749 -13.90 -8.67 -29.83
C VAL A 749 -14.35 -9.95 -30.55
N PRO A 750 -15.51 -9.97 -31.24
CA PRO A 750 -15.93 -11.12 -32.04
C PRO A 750 -15.11 -11.23 -33.33
N GLU A 751 -14.77 -12.45 -33.76
CA GLU A 751 -13.94 -12.69 -34.96
C GLU A 751 -14.59 -12.15 -36.26
N ASN A 752 -15.92 -12.02 -36.30
CA ASN A 752 -16.68 -11.39 -37.38
C ASN A 752 -17.97 -10.75 -36.86
N ALA A 753 -18.65 -9.94 -37.68
CA ALA A 753 -19.98 -9.37 -37.39
C ALA A 753 -21.13 -10.42 -37.47
N ASN A 754 -20.89 -11.62 -36.93
CA ASN A 754 -21.77 -12.78 -37.00
C ASN A 754 -21.90 -13.35 -35.57
N PRO A 755 -23.10 -13.39 -34.95
CA PRO A 755 -23.26 -13.60 -33.50
C PRO A 755 -22.79 -14.96 -32.98
N ASN A 756 -22.60 -15.95 -33.86
CA ASN A 756 -22.08 -17.28 -33.51
C ASN A 756 -20.57 -17.44 -33.80
N SER A 757 -19.83 -16.36 -34.04
CA SER A 757 -18.36 -16.43 -34.17
C SER A 757 -17.67 -16.58 -32.81
N LEU A 758 -16.45 -17.14 -32.81
CA LEU A 758 -15.62 -17.24 -31.60
C LEU A 758 -15.14 -15.85 -31.18
N LEU A 759 -14.99 -15.66 -29.87
CA LEU A 759 -14.45 -14.43 -29.32
C LEU A 759 -12.92 -14.44 -29.31
N TRP A 760 -12.34 -13.28 -29.56
CA TRP A 760 -10.93 -12.99 -29.33
C TRP A 760 -10.80 -12.06 -28.14
N TYR A 761 -9.84 -12.38 -27.27
CA TYR A 761 -9.50 -11.61 -26.09
C TYR A 761 -8.15 -10.94 -26.33
N GLU A 762 -8.13 -9.62 -26.29
CA GLU A 762 -6.88 -8.89 -26.12
C GLU A 762 -6.43 -9.11 -24.68
N VAL A 763 -5.25 -9.70 -24.51
CA VAL A 763 -4.68 -10.02 -23.22
C VAL A 763 -3.32 -9.36 -23.06
N ARG A 764 -3.03 -8.93 -21.84
CA ARG A 764 -1.65 -8.71 -21.38
C ARG A 764 -1.20 -9.87 -20.50
N THR A 765 0.10 -10.15 -20.55
CA THR A 765 0.72 -11.14 -19.67
C THR A 765 2.17 -10.76 -19.39
N GLN A 766 2.65 -11.14 -18.21
CA GLN A 766 4.02 -10.92 -17.76
C GLN A 766 4.71 -12.28 -17.63
N LEU A 767 5.76 -12.50 -18.43
CA LEU A 767 6.58 -13.71 -18.33
C LEU A 767 7.79 -13.45 -17.43
N ILE A 768 8.48 -14.54 -17.06
CA ILE A 768 9.61 -14.58 -16.11
C ILE A 768 10.73 -13.56 -16.46
N ASP A 769 10.87 -13.20 -17.73
CA ASP A 769 11.81 -12.18 -18.23
C ASP A 769 11.44 -10.72 -17.84
N ASN A 770 10.38 -10.52 -17.04
CA ASN A 770 9.83 -9.23 -16.59
C ASN A 770 9.45 -8.28 -17.75
N GLN A 771 9.09 -8.86 -18.91
CA GLN A 771 8.54 -8.15 -20.07
C GLN A 771 7.03 -8.36 -20.16
N VAL A 772 6.30 -7.27 -20.34
CA VAL A 772 4.85 -7.27 -20.62
C VAL A 772 4.65 -7.51 -22.11
N PHE A 773 3.89 -8.54 -22.46
CA PHE A 773 3.40 -8.76 -23.82
C PHE A 773 1.91 -8.47 -23.86
N VAL A 774 1.45 -7.78 -24.91
CA VAL A 774 0.04 -7.58 -25.25
C VAL A 774 -0.23 -8.26 -26.59
N GLY A 775 -1.43 -8.79 -26.76
CA GLY A 775 -1.88 -9.37 -28.03
C GLY A 775 -3.13 -10.22 -27.87
N TRP A 776 -3.55 -10.86 -28.95
CA TRP A 776 -4.82 -11.56 -29.04
C TRP A 776 -4.68 -13.07 -28.82
N VAL A 777 -5.56 -13.63 -28.00
CA VAL A 777 -5.81 -15.07 -27.84
C VAL A 777 -7.29 -15.37 -28.08
N ARG A 778 -7.63 -16.63 -28.36
CA ARG A 778 -9.00 -17.02 -28.75
C ARG A 778 -9.70 -17.76 -27.61
N GLU A 779 -11.01 -17.52 -27.46
CA GLU A 779 -11.90 -18.06 -26.44
C GLU A 779 -11.68 -19.57 -26.14
N ASP A 780 -11.62 -20.42 -27.16
CA ASP A 780 -11.45 -21.88 -27.02
C ASP A 780 -10.03 -22.35 -26.60
N THR A 781 -9.13 -21.43 -26.27
CA THR A 781 -7.73 -21.73 -25.89
C THR A 781 -7.39 -21.39 -24.44
N VAL A 782 -8.31 -20.76 -23.72
CA VAL A 782 -8.15 -20.28 -22.34
C VAL A 782 -9.36 -20.65 -21.48
N GLU A 783 -9.18 -20.68 -20.16
CA GLU A 783 -10.28 -20.83 -19.20
C GLU A 783 -10.28 -19.65 -18.21
N PHE A 784 -11.45 -19.31 -17.69
CA PHE A 784 -11.63 -18.21 -16.75
C PHE A 784 -11.10 -18.55 -15.36
N LEU A 785 -10.24 -17.70 -14.81
CA LEU A 785 -9.82 -17.72 -13.41
C LEU A 785 -10.66 -16.75 -12.56
N THR A 786 -11.19 -15.70 -13.20
CA THR A 786 -12.22 -14.80 -12.67
C THR A 786 -13.23 -14.57 -13.79
N ASP A 787 -14.52 -14.58 -13.46
CA ASP A 787 -15.59 -14.45 -14.44
C ASP A 787 -15.57 -13.08 -15.15
N CYS A 788 -15.84 -13.07 -16.45
CA CYS A 788 -15.95 -11.87 -17.26
C CYS A 788 -17.44 -11.55 -17.40
N GLY A 789 -17.91 -10.52 -16.70
CA GLY A 789 -19.34 -10.18 -16.61
C GLY A 789 -20.09 -10.13 -17.95
N THR A 790 -21.37 -10.51 -17.92
CA THR A 790 -22.23 -10.85 -19.06
C THR A 790 -21.98 -10.03 -20.33
N LEU A 791 -21.53 -10.73 -21.38
CA LEU A 791 -21.22 -10.16 -22.69
C LEU A 791 -22.48 -9.71 -23.45
N PRO A 792 -22.46 -8.53 -24.09
CA PRO A 792 -23.58 -8.08 -24.93
C PRO A 792 -23.66 -8.94 -26.21
N GLY A 793 -24.54 -9.95 -26.21
CA GLY A 793 -24.85 -10.76 -27.40
C GLY A 793 -24.98 -12.27 -27.21
N ARG A 794 -24.80 -12.83 -26.00
CA ARG A 794 -25.11 -14.24 -25.69
C ARG A 794 -26.05 -14.38 -24.49
N ASP A 795 -27.36 -14.34 -24.78
CA ASP A 795 -28.36 -14.99 -23.93
C ASP A 795 -28.50 -16.46 -24.37
N ASN A 796 -27.97 -17.41 -23.59
CA ASN A 796 -28.36 -18.84 -23.44
C ASN A 796 -27.32 -19.59 -22.60
#